data_AF-A0A8J4KDR8-F1
#
_entry.id   AF-A0A8J4KDR8-F1
#
_cell.length_a   1.000
_cell.length_b   1.000
_cell.length_c   1.000
_cell.angle_alpha   90.00
_cell.angle_beta   90.00
_cell.angle_gamma   90.00
#
_symmetry.space_group_name_H-M   'P 1'
#
loop_
_entity.id
_entity.type
_entity.pdbx_description
1 polymer ?
#
loop_
_entity_poly.entity_id
_entity_poly.type
_entity_poly.pdbx_seq_one_letter_code
_entity_poly.pdbx_strand_id
1 'polypeptide(L)'
;PPFSFSYSGGKDSCYNMMQCVAAGHQIVALANLRPAENTGQTDELDSYMYQTVGHHAIDLYADALDLPLYRGFIKGTSVNTGRVYTTCQEDEVEDLYHLMKLVKDKEGVEGVSVGAILSDYQRVRVEDVCRRLNLQPLAYLWRRNQEILLKEMISSNIQAIIIKVAAFGLDPDKHLGKTLDQMEPYLLELSEKYGVHVCGEGGEYETFTLDCPLFKKKIVVDSAKVVVHSADAFAPVAYLRFLKLHLENKGESSGTFMVNSCSCEESCNDDDIFPSSEEDEPQKNIPVIWKSLKHYSLDFTKTFGSSGRSLSGYQWFSGITAHFLPSKGKNAQEAAREAFSSLRANMTSEGLKLKDIVLFHLYMKSMKDFNVINSVYVTEFDLCPPARVCVETLLPDGVLFRIDCLAHKYDVAMDDVLRDEKLVMHVQSISHWAPANIGPYSQSIKVGDVLYCAGQIALVPCTMQLVSGGIWTEAIVSLRHVERVLQAMSRKTALHHIITASCYVTDSKHVPIARSIWQKKLRECKKVEDSETHHDVTAVCGLLAVVVIAHLPRDAAIEWHVVAVVDDPLQRKHFAMKMLSEGFQIECESVESSSASCASISVRLSLISPSTSQLDLDGPLHDLIAMFRQAVEKLSEDCSATPLSFRAFFKEDVFDAETLQTGLQEYLEKYLGKKTPALILVPVVDLPGKEVIHVTCWLS
;
A
#
# COMPACT_ATOMS: atom_id res chain seq x y z
N PRO A 1 7.25 14.73 -18.71
CA PRO A 1 8.15 13.68 -19.26
C PRO A 1 7.53 12.95 -20.47
N PRO A 2 8.32 12.67 -21.53
CA PRO A 2 7.86 11.96 -22.74
C PRO A 2 7.55 10.49 -22.43
N PHE A 3 6.44 9.94 -22.94
CA PHE A 3 6.07 8.54 -22.66
C PHE A 3 5.50 7.79 -23.87
N SER A 4 5.67 6.46 -23.84
CA SER A 4 5.13 5.50 -24.80
C SER A 4 3.75 5.04 -24.34
N PHE A 5 2.83 4.87 -25.27
CA PHE A 5 1.50 4.40 -24.97
C PHE A 5 1.31 2.93 -25.40
N SER A 6 0.90 2.05 -24.48
CA SER A 6 0.53 0.66 -24.82
C SER A 6 -0.95 0.61 -25.20
N TYR A 7 -1.22 0.29 -26.45
CA TYR A 7 -2.46 0.57 -27.18
C TYR A 7 -3.25 -0.68 -27.54
N SER A 8 -4.52 -0.74 -27.10
CA SER A 8 -5.47 -1.79 -27.46
C SER A 8 -6.53 -1.39 -28.51
N GLY A 9 -6.85 -0.11 -28.67
CA GLY A 9 -8.02 0.31 -29.49
C GLY A 9 -9.20 0.85 -28.70
N GLY A 10 -9.30 0.47 -27.43
CA GLY A 10 -10.50 0.65 -26.63
C GLY A 10 -10.67 2.02 -25.96
N LYS A 11 -11.84 2.18 -25.35
CA LYS A 11 -12.22 3.34 -24.53
C LYS A 11 -11.22 3.59 -23.39
N ASP A 12 -10.74 2.54 -22.74
CA ASP A 12 -9.91 2.63 -21.54
C ASP A 12 -8.51 3.13 -21.89
N SER A 13 -7.98 2.61 -23.00
CA SER A 13 -6.73 3.10 -23.59
C SER A 13 -6.82 4.60 -23.91
N CYS A 14 -7.83 5.02 -24.68
CA CYS A 14 -7.99 6.42 -25.08
C CYS A 14 -8.23 7.36 -23.89
N TYR A 15 -9.02 6.95 -22.91
CA TYR A 15 -9.28 7.77 -21.74
C TYR A 15 -8.05 7.89 -20.85
N ASN A 16 -7.27 6.82 -20.66
CA ASN A 16 -6.01 6.90 -19.90
C ASN A 16 -4.99 7.81 -20.59
N MET A 17 -4.96 7.88 -21.93
CA MET A 17 -4.15 8.89 -22.65
C MET A 17 -4.55 10.31 -22.26
N MET A 18 -5.85 10.59 -22.22
CA MET A 18 -6.36 11.92 -21.83
C MET A 18 -5.96 12.26 -20.40
N GLN A 19 -6.00 11.29 -19.49
CA GLN A 19 -5.53 11.48 -18.11
C GLN A 19 -4.02 11.74 -18.04
N CYS A 20 -3.21 11.02 -18.83
CA CYS A 20 -1.77 11.29 -18.90
C CYS A 20 -1.48 12.72 -19.41
N VAL A 21 -2.19 13.17 -20.44
CA VAL A 21 -2.06 14.54 -20.97
C VAL A 21 -2.49 15.59 -19.94
N ALA A 22 -3.62 15.34 -19.23
CA ALA A 22 -4.10 16.20 -18.15
C ALA A 22 -3.07 16.33 -17.01
N ALA A 23 -2.36 15.24 -16.69
CA ALA A 23 -1.27 15.22 -15.71
C ALA A 23 0.06 15.81 -16.24
N GLY A 24 0.07 16.43 -17.43
CA GLY A 24 1.23 17.12 -17.99
C GLY A 24 2.23 16.22 -18.72
N HIS A 25 1.85 14.98 -19.03
CA HIS A 25 2.69 14.09 -19.83
C HIS A 25 2.49 14.32 -21.34
N GLN A 26 3.55 14.08 -22.12
CA GLN A 26 3.49 14.16 -23.59
C GLN A 26 3.51 12.77 -24.20
N ILE A 27 2.49 12.47 -25.03
CA ILE A 27 2.43 11.22 -25.80
C ILE A 27 3.40 11.35 -26.98
N VAL A 28 4.36 10.42 -27.08
CA VAL A 28 5.34 10.45 -28.19
C VAL A 28 5.19 9.30 -29.16
N ALA A 29 4.60 8.17 -28.75
CA ALA A 29 4.42 7.01 -29.61
C ALA A 29 3.26 6.12 -29.15
N LEU A 30 2.69 5.39 -30.10
CA LEU A 30 1.72 4.33 -29.89
C LEU A 30 2.40 2.98 -30.06
N ALA A 31 2.05 2.00 -29.24
CA ALA A 31 2.59 0.65 -29.31
C ALA A 31 1.47 -0.38 -29.20
N ASN A 32 1.34 -1.31 -30.15
CA ASN A 32 0.27 -2.30 -30.15
C ASN A 32 0.83 -3.71 -30.40
N LEU A 33 0.39 -4.68 -29.60
CA LEU A 33 0.58 -6.10 -29.90
C LEU A 33 -0.66 -6.63 -30.63
N ARG A 34 -0.43 -7.43 -31.68
CA ARG A 34 -1.49 -7.99 -32.53
C ARG A 34 -1.30 -9.50 -32.76
N PRO A 35 -2.38 -10.23 -33.08
CA PRO A 35 -2.28 -11.61 -33.53
C PRO A 35 -1.29 -11.79 -34.69
N ALA A 36 -0.59 -12.93 -34.73
CA ALA A 36 0.26 -13.29 -35.85
C ALA A 36 -0.56 -13.52 -37.13
N GLU A 37 -0.01 -13.23 -38.31
CA GLU A 37 -0.71 -13.40 -39.59
C GLU A 37 -1.09 -14.87 -39.90
N ASN A 38 -0.47 -15.82 -39.18
CA ASN A 38 -0.53 -17.25 -39.46
C ASN A 38 -1.56 -18.02 -38.61
N THR A 39 -2.28 -17.39 -37.67
CA THR A 39 -3.20 -18.06 -36.72
C THR A 39 -4.56 -18.45 -37.32
N GLY A 40 -4.72 -18.37 -38.65
CA GLY A 40 -5.91 -18.87 -39.34
C GLY A 40 -7.17 -18.03 -39.07
N GLN A 41 -7.29 -16.87 -39.72
CA GLN A 41 -8.54 -16.09 -39.84
C GLN A 41 -9.33 -15.73 -38.56
N THR A 42 -8.85 -16.00 -37.34
CA THR A 42 -9.52 -15.61 -36.11
C THR A 42 -8.91 -14.33 -35.55
N ASP A 43 -9.71 -13.26 -35.48
CA ASP A 43 -9.28 -11.96 -34.90
C ASP A 43 -9.24 -12.01 -33.37
N GLU A 44 -9.96 -12.97 -32.80
CA GLU A 44 -10.05 -13.26 -31.36
C GLU A 44 -8.98 -14.29 -30.97
N LEU A 45 -8.18 -13.97 -29.96
CA LEU A 45 -7.31 -14.91 -29.25
C LEU A 45 -7.67 -14.90 -27.77
N ASP A 46 -7.52 -16.05 -27.11
CA ASP A 46 -7.65 -16.16 -25.65
C ASP A 46 -6.42 -15.57 -24.93
N SER A 47 -6.25 -14.25 -24.99
CA SER A 47 -5.20 -13.50 -24.30
C SER A 47 -5.76 -12.83 -23.04
N TYR A 48 -5.07 -12.97 -21.91
CA TYR A 48 -5.45 -12.30 -20.67
C TYR A 48 -4.93 -10.85 -20.63
N MET A 49 -3.89 -10.55 -21.42
CA MET A 49 -3.27 -9.24 -21.48
C MET A 49 -3.88 -8.30 -22.51
N TYR A 50 -4.25 -8.80 -23.69
CA TYR A 50 -4.45 -7.95 -24.86
C TYR A 50 -5.82 -8.13 -25.50
N GLN A 51 -6.45 -7.01 -25.82
CA GLN A 51 -7.54 -6.94 -26.78
C GLN A 51 -7.01 -7.28 -28.18
N THR A 52 -7.57 -8.29 -28.83
CA THR A 52 -7.18 -8.64 -30.21
C THR A 52 -8.24 -8.25 -31.24
N VAL A 53 -9.51 -8.10 -30.86
CA VAL A 53 -10.56 -7.61 -31.75
C VAL A 53 -10.32 -6.17 -32.14
N GLY A 54 -10.52 -5.86 -33.42
CA GLY A 54 -10.32 -4.52 -33.96
C GLY A 54 -8.87 -4.17 -34.26
N HIS A 55 -7.92 -5.09 -34.07
CA HIS A 55 -6.49 -4.82 -34.30
C HIS A 55 -6.16 -4.35 -35.73
N HIS A 56 -6.95 -4.75 -36.74
CA HIS A 56 -6.79 -4.32 -38.13
C HIS A 56 -6.98 -2.81 -38.33
N ALA A 57 -7.75 -2.16 -37.46
CA ALA A 57 -8.10 -0.75 -37.58
C ALA A 57 -7.14 0.17 -36.81
N ILE A 58 -6.18 -0.39 -36.06
CA ILE A 58 -5.24 0.35 -35.22
C ILE A 58 -4.27 1.20 -36.05
N ASP A 59 -3.99 0.83 -37.30
CA ASP A 59 -3.10 1.64 -38.15
C ASP A 59 -3.66 3.06 -38.38
N LEU A 60 -4.99 3.22 -38.39
CA LEU A 60 -5.65 4.52 -38.51
C LEU A 60 -5.42 5.44 -37.30
N TYR A 61 -5.08 4.89 -36.14
CA TYR A 61 -4.80 5.70 -34.95
C TYR A 61 -3.52 6.51 -35.08
N ALA A 62 -2.51 5.97 -35.76
CA ALA A 62 -1.27 6.68 -36.04
C ALA A 62 -1.57 7.99 -36.79
N ASP A 63 -2.39 7.90 -37.82
CA ASP A 63 -2.80 9.03 -38.65
C ASP A 63 -3.84 9.93 -37.96
N ALA A 64 -4.73 9.36 -37.14
CA ALA A 64 -5.74 10.11 -36.40
C ALA A 64 -5.12 10.96 -35.30
N LEU A 65 -4.09 10.46 -34.62
CA LEU A 65 -3.36 11.17 -33.55
C LEU A 65 -2.15 11.95 -34.07
N ASP A 66 -1.67 11.64 -35.28
CA ASP A 66 -0.41 12.13 -35.84
C ASP A 66 0.78 11.78 -34.94
N LEU A 67 0.91 10.48 -34.66
CA LEU A 67 1.93 9.89 -33.81
C LEU A 67 2.53 8.63 -34.47
N PRO A 68 3.81 8.31 -34.24
CA PRO A 68 4.39 7.07 -34.70
C PRO A 68 3.73 5.86 -34.02
N LEU A 69 3.47 4.81 -34.81
CA LEU A 69 2.90 3.55 -34.35
C LEU A 69 3.91 2.41 -34.49
N TYR A 70 4.14 1.71 -33.39
CA TYR A 70 4.98 0.53 -33.29
C TYR A 70 4.11 -0.70 -33.08
N ARG A 71 4.26 -1.70 -33.94
CA ARG A 71 3.47 -2.94 -33.84
C ARG A 71 4.37 -4.14 -33.66
N GLY A 72 4.01 -5.00 -32.71
CA GLY A 72 4.61 -6.30 -32.48
C GLY A 72 3.58 -7.42 -32.65
N PHE A 73 4.06 -8.64 -32.87
CA PHE A 73 3.20 -9.83 -32.90
C PHE A 73 3.16 -10.49 -31.53
N ILE A 74 1.97 -10.95 -31.13
CA ILE A 74 1.81 -11.86 -29.99
C ILE A 74 2.30 -13.24 -30.45
N LYS A 75 3.35 -13.73 -29.81
CA LYS A 75 3.95 -15.05 -30.06
C LYS A 75 3.76 -15.96 -28.86
N GLY A 76 3.86 -15.40 -27.65
CA GLY A 76 3.60 -16.11 -26.42
C GLY A 76 2.12 -16.33 -26.14
N THR A 77 1.84 -17.08 -25.09
CA THR A 77 0.49 -17.27 -24.53
C THR A 77 0.47 -16.87 -23.05
N SER A 78 -0.71 -16.86 -22.42
CA SER A 78 -0.82 -16.58 -20.98
C SER A 78 -0.33 -17.79 -20.17
N VAL A 79 0.99 -17.92 -19.98
CA VAL A 79 1.64 -19.08 -19.33
C VAL A 79 1.70 -18.90 -17.82
N ASN A 80 2.34 -17.82 -17.36
CA ASN A 80 2.39 -17.49 -15.95
C ASN A 80 1.10 -16.73 -15.60
N THR A 81 0.14 -17.42 -14.99
CA THR A 81 -1.13 -16.83 -14.58
C THR A 81 -1.22 -16.47 -13.09
N GLY A 82 -0.10 -16.57 -12.38
CA GLY A 82 0.00 -16.20 -10.98
C GLY A 82 -0.20 -14.71 -10.72
N ARG A 83 -0.38 -14.38 -9.42
CA ARG A 83 -0.50 -12.99 -8.94
C ARG A 83 0.80 -12.20 -9.09
N VAL A 84 1.93 -12.89 -9.01
CA VAL A 84 3.28 -12.32 -9.18
C VAL A 84 3.82 -12.83 -10.51
N TYR A 85 4.23 -11.91 -11.37
CA TYR A 85 4.86 -12.29 -12.62
C TYR A 85 6.33 -12.66 -12.39
N THR A 86 6.76 -13.77 -13.01
CA THR A 86 8.16 -14.14 -13.13
C THR A 86 8.42 -14.39 -14.60
N THR A 87 9.50 -13.82 -15.13
CA THR A 87 9.88 -13.91 -16.54
C THR A 87 9.80 -15.34 -17.04
N CYS A 88 9.00 -15.53 -18.09
CA CYS A 88 8.81 -16.80 -18.76
C CYS A 88 8.89 -16.55 -20.27
N GLN A 89 9.83 -17.20 -20.96
CA GLN A 89 10.15 -16.88 -22.36
C GLN A 89 8.99 -17.14 -23.34
N GLU A 90 8.08 -18.05 -23.00
CA GLU A 90 6.92 -18.41 -23.83
C GLU A 90 5.68 -17.55 -23.50
N ASP A 91 5.81 -16.62 -22.56
CA ASP A 91 4.70 -15.82 -22.07
C ASP A 91 4.52 -14.54 -22.90
N GLU A 92 3.26 -14.19 -23.15
CA GLU A 92 2.87 -13.01 -23.94
C GLU A 92 3.36 -11.67 -23.36
N VAL A 93 3.79 -11.65 -22.10
CA VAL A 93 4.41 -10.48 -21.45
C VAL A 93 5.80 -10.18 -22.03
N GLU A 94 6.54 -11.17 -22.51
CA GLU A 94 7.86 -10.96 -23.11
C GLU A 94 7.77 -10.29 -24.48
N ASP A 95 6.69 -10.53 -25.23
CA ASP A 95 6.41 -9.80 -26.46
C ASP A 95 6.23 -8.29 -26.17
N LEU A 96 5.56 -7.95 -25.06
CA LEU A 96 5.43 -6.56 -24.60
C LEU A 96 6.77 -5.98 -24.17
N TYR A 97 7.60 -6.74 -23.46
CA TYR A 97 8.95 -6.30 -23.10
C TYR A 97 9.76 -5.92 -24.34
N HIS A 98 9.77 -6.77 -25.36
CA HIS A 98 10.50 -6.49 -26.60
C HIS A 98 9.95 -5.28 -27.35
N LEU A 99 8.63 -5.12 -27.42
CA LEU A 99 8.01 -3.96 -28.06
C LEU A 99 8.32 -2.67 -27.29
N MET A 100 8.16 -2.66 -25.97
CA MET A 100 8.46 -1.48 -25.15
C MET A 100 9.94 -1.11 -25.21
N LYS A 101 10.84 -2.10 -25.26
CA LYS A 101 12.27 -1.86 -25.44
C LYS A 101 12.55 -1.16 -26.77
N LEU A 102 11.95 -1.64 -27.86
CA LEU A 102 12.08 -1.01 -29.18
C LEU A 102 11.61 0.44 -29.18
N VAL A 103 10.45 0.72 -28.57
CA VAL A 103 9.90 2.08 -28.49
C VAL A 103 10.79 2.97 -27.62
N LYS A 104 11.26 2.47 -26.48
CA LYS A 104 12.20 3.19 -25.62
C LYS A 104 13.48 3.57 -26.36
N ASP A 105 14.10 2.61 -27.05
CA ASP A 105 15.37 2.83 -27.75
C ASP A 105 15.23 3.81 -28.93
N LYS A 106 14.04 3.89 -29.56
CA LYS A 106 13.78 4.78 -30.70
C LYS A 106 13.30 6.18 -30.31
N GLU A 107 12.41 6.27 -29.33
CA GLU A 107 11.68 7.49 -28.99
C GLU A 107 12.14 8.12 -27.67
N GLY A 108 13.03 7.46 -26.91
CA GLY A 108 13.56 7.98 -25.65
C GLY A 108 12.50 8.13 -24.55
N VAL A 109 11.50 7.25 -24.52
CA VAL A 109 10.39 7.34 -23.57
C VAL A 109 10.81 7.06 -22.13
N GLU A 110 10.14 7.73 -21.19
CA GLU A 110 10.40 7.59 -19.75
C GLU A 110 9.27 6.87 -19.00
N GLY A 111 8.13 6.65 -19.67
CA GLY A 111 6.97 5.97 -19.08
C GLY A 111 6.17 5.14 -20.07
N VAL A 112 5.31 4.29 -19.52
CA VAL A 112 4.34 3.48 -20.27
C VAL A 112 2.95 3.69 -19.67
N SER A 113 2.01 4.10 -20.52
CA SER A 113 0.61 4.23 -20.12
C SER A 113 -0.18 2.94 -20.39
N VAL A 114 -1.03 2.54 -19.44
CA VAL A 114 -1.90 1.36 -19.51
C VAL A 114 -3.32 1.69 -19.03
N GLY A 115 -4.33 1.24 -19.79
CA GLY A 115 -5.75 1.47 -19.50
C GLY A 115 -6.41 0.43 -18.57
N ALA A 116 -5.66 -0.28 -17.73
CA ALA A 116 -6.24 -1.29 -16.83
C ALA A 116 -7.07 -0.63 -15.72
N ILE A 117 -8.27 -1.12 -15.45
CA ILE A 117 -9.19 -0.55 -14.45
C ILE A 117 -9.22 -1.38 -13.17
N LEU A 118 -9.35 -2.71 -13.23
CA LEU A 118 -9.51 -3.56 -12.05
C LEU A 118 -8.75 -4.92 -12.10
N SER A 119 -8.16 -5.30 -13.22
CA SER A 119 -7.26 -6.44 -13.42
C SER A 119 -5.86 -6.23 -12.82
N ASP A 120 -5.62 -6.84 -11.65
CA ASP A 120 -4.29 -6.87 -11.02
C ASP A 120 -3.29 -7.66 -11.88
N TYR A 121 -3.80 -8.61 -12.67
CA TYR A 121 -3.05 -9.40 -13.63
C TYR A 121 -2.32 -8.53 -14.65
N GLN A 122 -3.06 -7.63 -15.32
CA GLN A 122 -2.51 -6.76 -16.35
C GLN A 122 -1.53 -5.74 -15.76
N ARG A 123 -1.92 -5.11 -14.64
CA ARG A 123 -1.09 -4.10 -13.97
C ARG A 123 0.27 -4.65 -13.56
N VAL A 124 0.31 -5.79 -12.85
CA VAL A 124 1.57 -6.37 -12.35
C VAL A 124 2.54 -6.71 -13.49
N ARG A 125 2.03 -7.20 -14.63
CA ARG A 125 2.84 -7.55 -15.80
C ARG A 125 3.41 -6.32 -16.50
N VAL A 126 2.61 -5.27 -16.65
CA VAL A 126 3.09 -3.98 -17.19
C VAL A 126 4.13 -3.36 -16.25
N GLU A 127 3.88 -3.38 -14.93
CA GLU A 127 4.83 -2.88 -13.94
C GLU A 127 6.16 -3.65 -13.97
N ASP A 128 6.14 -4.97 -14.16
CA ASP A 128 7.37 -5.76 -14.30
C ASP A 128 8.17 -5.38 -15.57
N VAL A 129 7.50 -5.26 -16.72
CA VAL A 129 8.13 -4.81 -17.97
C VAL A 129 8.75 -3.42 -17.78
N CYS A 130 7.99 -2.50 -17.19
CA CYS A 130 8.45 -1.13 -16.93
C CYS A 130 9.67 -1.11 -16.00
N ARG A 131 9.65 -1.89 -14.91
CA ARG A 131 10.77 -2.03 -13.99
C ARG A 131 12.02 -2.55 -14.68
N ARG A 132 11.92 -3.61 -15.50
CA ARG A 132 13.06 -4.16 -16.26
C ARG A 132 13.63 -3.17 -17.28
N LEU A 133 12.80 -2.27 -17.78
CA LEU A 133 13.19 -1.23 -18.73
C LEU A 133 13.48 0.12 -18.07
N ASN A 134 13.39 0.25 -16.74
CA ASN A 134 13.48 1.54 -16.04
C ASN A 134 12.55 2.60 -16.67
N LEU A 135 11.27 2.27 -16.78
CA LEU A 135 10.17 3.12 -17.24
C LEU A 135 9.16 3.32 -16.11
N GLN A 136 8.48 4.45 -16.07
CA GLN A 136 7.39 4.73 -15.12
C GLN A 136 6.04 4.21 -15.67
N PRO A 137 5.38 3.25 -15.00
CA PRO A 137 4.03 2.85 -15.37
C PRO A 137 2.99 3.93 -14.96
N LEU A 138 2.08 4.26 -15.87
CA LEU A 138 0.99 5.24 -15.71
C LEU A 138 -0.37 4.54 -15.89
N ALA A 139 -1.06 4.27 -14.78
CA ALA A 139 -2.33 3.54 -14.73
C ALA A 139 -3.40 4.37 -14.00
N TYR A 140 -3.79 5.51 -14.59
CA TYR A 140 -4.70 6.48 -13.96
C TYR A 140 -6.10 5.93 -13.69
N LEU A 141 -6.53 4.92 -14.42
CA LEU A 141 -7.87 4.33 -14.26
C LEU A 141 -7.92 3.25 -13.19
N TRP A 142 -6.76 2.83 -12.67
CA TRP A 142 -6.63 1.70 -11.78
C TRP A 142 -7.44 1.88 -10.48
N ARG A 143 -8.26 0.87 -10.14
CA ARG A 143 -9.17 0.79 -8.99
C ARG A 143 -10.15 1.97 -8.84
N ARG A 144 -10.43 2.71 -9.91
CA ARG A 144 -11.50 3.71 -9.92
C ARG A 144 -12.88 3.05 -9.97
N ASN A 145 -13.89 3.74 -9.45
CA ASN A 145 -15.28 3.30 -9.54
C ASN A 145 -15.72 3.28 -11.01
N GLN A 146 -16.20 2.13 -11.49
CA GLN A 146 -16.49 1.91 -12.90
C GLN A 146 -17.69 2.73 -13.41
N GLU A 147 -18.71 2.94 -12.59
CA GLU A 147 -19.89 3.72 -12.97
C GLU A 147 -19.53 5.19 -13.19
N ILE A 148 -18.78 5.76 -12.24
CA ILE A 148 -18.26 7.13 -12.36
C ILE A 148 -17.33 7.21 -13.57
N LEU A 149 -16.45 6.22 -13.74
CA LEU A 149 -15.48 6.20 -14.83
C LEU A 149 -16.14 6.16 -16.21
N LEU A 150 -17.17 5.33 -16.42
CA LEU A 150 -17.90 5.26 -17.69
C LEU A 150 -18.59 6.60 -18.01
N LYS A 151 -19.23 7.23 -17.00
CA LYS A 151 -19.85 8.56 -17.13
C LYS A 151 -18.83 9.64 -17.49
N GLU A 152 -17.66 9.60 -16.87
CA GLU A 152 -16.58 10.53 -17.19
C GLU A 152 -16.05 10.33 -18.61
N MET A 153 -15.88 9.09 -19.07
CA MET A 153 -15.48 8.80 -20.45
C MET A 153 -16.47 9.41 -21.46
N ILE A 154 -17.77 9.20 -21.22
CA ILE A 154 -18.85 9.73 -22.08
C ILE A 154 -18.84 11.26 -22.08
N SER A 155 -18.82 11.89 -20.90
CA SER A 155 -18.81 13.36 -20.77
C SER A 155 -17.51 14.00 -21.27
N SER A 156 -16.41 13.26 -21.30
CA SER A 156 -15.13 13.67 -21.89
C SER A 156 -15.08 13.50 -23.41
N ASN A 157 -16.20 13.19 -24.06
CA ASN A 157 -16.32 12.96 -25.49
C ASN A 157 -15.46 11.79 -26.02
N ILE A 158 -15.31 10.71 -25.26
CA ILE A 158 -14.84 9.42 -25.80
C ILE A 158 -15.97 8.83 -26.65
N GLN A 159 -15.85 8.93 -27.97
CA GLN A 159 -16.78 8.34 -28.92
C GLN A 159 -16.33 6.93 -29.27
N ALA A 160 -16.69 5.95 -28.43
CA ALA A 160 -16.37 4.55 -28.67
C ALA A 160 -17.63 3.70 -28.90
N ILE A 161 -17.48 2.66 -29.72
CA ILE A 161 -18.53 1.67 -29.99
C ILE A 161 -18.17 0.30 -29.44
N ILE A 162 -19.17 -0.47 -29.05
CA ILE A 162 -19.01 -1.88 -28.65
C ILE A 162 -18.64 -2.71 -29.88
N ILE A 163 -17.50 -3.38 -29.85
CA ILE A 163 -17.02 -4.22 -30.95
C ILE A 163 -16.96 -5.70 -30.60
N LYS A 164 -17.13 -6.07 -29.33
CA LYS A 164 -17.20 -7.46 -28.88
C LYS A 164 -18.16 -7.53 -27.71
N VAL A 165 -18.91 -8.62 -27.62
CA VAL A 165 -19.67 -8.99 -26.42
C VAL A 165 -19.36 -10.45 -26.09
N ALA A 166 -19.25 -10.75 -24.80
CA ALA A 166 -18.90 -12.08 -24.29
C ALA A 166 -19.45 -12.34 -22.88
N ALA A 167 -20.59 -11.74 -22.51
CA ALA A 167 -21.18 -11.89 -21.19
C ALA A 167 -22.68 -12.13 -21.23
N PHE A 168 -23.17 -12.78 -20.18
CA PHE A 168 -24.60 -13.01 -19.97
C PHE A 168 -25.37 -11.69 -19.98
N GLY A 169 -26.47 -11.66 -20.76
CA GLY A 169 -27.28 -10.46 -20.96
C GLY A 169 -26.83 -9.56 -22.12
N LEU A 170 -25.60 -9.72 -22.64
CA LEU A 170 -25.17 -8.98 -23.82
C LEU A 170 -25.52 -9.73 -25.12
N ASP A 171 -26.54 -9.23 -25.80
CA ASP A 171 -27.00 -9.71 -27.11
C ASP A 171 -26.20 -9.09 -28.28
N PRO A 172 -25.52 -9.89 -29.11
CA PRO A 172 -24.74 -9.41 -30.26
C PRO A 172 -25.54 -8.56 -31.24
N ASP A 173 -26.78 -8.95 -31.56
CA ASP A 173 -27.60 -8.28 -32.58
C ASP A 173 -28.12 -6.92 -32.09
N LYS A 174 -28.20 -6.75 -30.76
CA LYS A 174 -28.70 -5.52 -30.14
C LYS A 174 -27.61 -4.58 -29.68
N HIS A 175 -26.42 -5.08 -29.35
CA HIS A 175 -25.40 -4.29 -28.64
C HIS A 175 -24.16 -4.00 -29.47
N LEU A 176 -23.77 -4.86 -30.41
CA LEU A 176 -22.62 -4.58 -31.27
C LEU A 176 -22.86 -3.31 -32.11
N GLY A 177 -21.88 -2.41 -32.11
CA GLY A 177 -21.90 -1.15 -32.84
C GLY A 177 -22.59 0.00 -32.10
N LYS A 178 -23.23 -0.24 -30.96
CA LYS A 178 -23.77 0.82 -30.11
C LYS A 178 -22.65 1.61 -29.44
N THR A 179 -22.90 2.89 -29.22
CA THR A 179 -21.99 3.80 -28.52
C THR A 179 -22.07 3.63 -26.99
N LEU A 180 -21.08 4.16 -26.27
CA LEU A 180 -21.04 4.08 -24.81
C LEU A 180 -22.27 4.72 -24.13
N ASP A 181 -22.71 5.89 -24.60
CA ASP A 181 -23.89 6.61 -24.08
C ASP A 181 -25.18 5.81 -24.29
N GLN A 182 -25.31 5.12 -25.43
CA GLN A 182 -26.46 4.24 -25.70
C GLN A 182 -26.47 3.00 -24.80
N MET A 183 -25.29 2.52 -24.39
CA MET A 183 -25.13 1.31 -23.59
C MET A 183 -25.10 1.58 -22.08
N GLU A 184 -24.74 2.78 -21.63
CA GLU A 184 -24.54 3.10 -20.21
C GLU A 184 -25.73 2.69 -19.32
N PRO A 185 -26.99 3.07 -19.61
CA PRO A 185 -28.10 2.70 -18.73
C PRO A 185 -28.28 1.19 -18.60
N TYR A 186 -28.03 0.46 -19.70
CA TYR A 186 -28.18 -0.98 -19.76
C TYR A 186 -27.03 -1.70 -19.03
N LEU A 187 -25.80 -1.19 -19.12
CA LEU A 187 -24.65 -1.75 -18.41
C LEU A 187 -24.78 -1.57 -16.89
N LEU A 188 -25.33 -0.43 -16.43
CA LEU A 188 -25.64 -0.21 -15.02
C LEU A 188 -26.70 -1.22 -14.52
N GLU A 189 -27.77 -1.42 -15.30
CA GLU A 189 -28.81 -2.41 -14.99
C GLU A 189 -28.26 -3.85 -14.95
N LEU A 190 -27.38 -4.22 -15.90
CA LEU A 190 -26.74 -5.53 -15.92
C LEU A 190 -25.80 -5.74 -14.72
N SER A 191 -25.06 -4.69 -14.32
CA SER A 191 -24.21 -4.73 -13.13
C SER A 191 -25.03 -4.99 -11.87
N GLU A 192 -26.15 -4.29 -11.70
CA GLU A 192 -27.04 -4.46 -10.55
C GLU A 192 -27.65 -5.88 -10.52
N LYS A 193 -28.09 -6.40 -11.67
CA LYS A 193 -28.77 -7.70 -11.76
C LYS A 193 -27.83 -8.90 -11.69
N TYR A 194 -26.67 -8.81 -12.34
CA TYR A 194 -25.81 -9.96 -12.62
C TYR A 194 -24.36 -9.76 -12.19
N GLY A 195 -23.99 -8.59 -11.68
CA GLY A 195 -22.62 -8.30 -11.27
C GLY A 195 -21.64 -8.13 -12.43
N VAL A 196 -22.13 -7.85 -13.64
CA VAL A 196 -21.29 -7.54 -14.81
C VAL A 196 -20.50 -6.26 -14.56
N HIS A 197 -19.22 -6.23 -14.93
CA HIS A 197 -18.42 -5.03 -14.81
C HIS A 197 -18.90 -3.97 -15.81
N VAL A 198 -19.32 -2.80 -15.30
CA VAL A 198 -19.85 -1.68 -16.10
C VAL A 198 -18.85 -1.23 -17.17
N CYS A 199 -17.56 -1.23 -16.86
CA CYS A 199 -16.50 -0.91 -17.81
C CYS A 199 -15.99 -2.12 -18.62
N GLY A 200 -16.57 -3.32 -18.48
CA GLY A 200 -16.20 -4.50 -19.27
C GLY A 200 -14.82 -5.10 -18.95
N GLU A 201 -14.33 -4.94 -17.71
CA GLU A 201 -12.97 -5.35 -17.31
C GLU A 201 -12.71 -6.85 -17.46
N GLY A 202 -13.71 -7.70 -17.23
CA GLY A 202 -13.59 -9.15 -17.34
C GLY A 202 -13.62 -9.66 -18.79
N GLY A 203 -13.54 -8.76 -19.77
CA GLY A 203 -13.73 -9.07 -21.17
C GLY A 203 -15.19 -9.22 -21.56
N GLU A 204 -16.13 -8.74 -20.71
CA GLU A 204 -17.57 -8.85 -20.98
C GLU A 204 -17.96 -8.16 -22.28
N TYR A 205 -17.28 -7.06 -22.60
CA TYR A 205 -17.33 -6.40 -23.90
C TYR A 205 -16.02 -5.68 -24.19
N GLU A 206 -15.74 -5.46 -25.47
CA GLU A 206 -14.61 -4.64 -25.92
C GLU A 206 -15.11 -3.49 -26.76
N THR A 207 -14.28 -2.45 -26.87
CA THR A 207 -14.64 -1.24 -27.59
C THR A 207 -13.59 -0.84 -28.61
N PHE A 208 -14.03 -0.03 -29.58
CA PHE A 208 -13.15 0.68 -30.50
C PHE A 208 -13.51 2.16 -30.48
N THR A 209 -12.54 3.01 -30.17
CA THR A 209 -12.74 4.46 -30.14
C THR A 209 -12.70 5.01 -31.57
N LEU A 210 -13.76 5.69 -31.98
CA LEU A 210 -13.88 6.34 -33.28
C LEU A 210 -13.37 7.78 -33.23
N ASP A 211 -13.59 8.45 -32.10
CA ASP A 211 -13.10 9.79 -31.87
C ASP A 211 -12.88 10.08 -30.38
N CYS A 212 -11.91 10.96 -30.09
CA CYS A 212 -11.76 11.60 -28.79
C CYS A 212 -11.09 12.97 -28.94
N PRO A 213 -11.07 13.83 -27.91
CA PRO A 213 -10.45 15.15 -27.98
C PRO A 213 -8.98 15.16 -28.43
N LEU A 214 -8.23 14.09 -28.21
CA LEU A 214 -6.82 13.99 -28.63
C LEU A 214 -6.66 13.73 -30.14
N PHE A 215 -7.68 13.21 -30.83
CA PHE A 215 -7.56 12.91 -32.26
C PHE A 215 -7.61 14.20 -33.08
N LYS A 216 -6.76 14.30 -34.09
CA LYS A 216 -6.80 15.32 -35.14
C LYS A 216 -7.82 15.00 -36.23
N LYS A 217 -8.09 13.72 -36.48
CA LYS A 217 -9.08 13.22 -37.43
C LYS A 217 -9.96 12.16 -36.76
N LYS A 218 -11.26 12.14 -37.05
CA LYS A 218 -12.16 11.09 -36.56
C LYS A 218 -12.13 9.89 -37.51
N ILE A 219 -12.33 8.70 -36.97
CA ILE A 219 -12.43 7.45 -37.72
C ILE A 219 -13.91 7.18 -38.01
N VAL A 220 -14.23 6.90 -39.27
CA VAL A 220 -15.59 6.57 -39.72
C VAL A 220 -15.63 5.12 -40.19
N VAL A 221 -16.61 4.37 -39.68
CA VAL A 221 -16.88 2.98 -40.09
C VAL A 221 -17.79 3.01 -41.31
N ASP A 222 -17.26 2.67 -42.48
CA ASP A 222 -18.06 2.58 -43.71
C ASP A 222 -18.85 1.27 -43.80
N SER A 223 -18.22 0.17 -43.36
CA SER A 223 -18.86 -1.14 -43.32
C SER A 223 -18.16 -2.08 -42.34
N ALA A 224 -18.96 -2.92 -41.69
CA ALA A 224 -18.51 -3.95 -40.77
C ALA A 224 -19.41 -5.18 -40.92
N LYS A 225 -18.93 -6.34 -40.44
CA LYS A 225 -19.74 -7.56 -40.32
C LYS A 225 -19.64 -8.13 -38.91
N VAL A 226 -20.73 -8.71 -38.43
CA VAL A 226 -20.75 -9.47 -37.18
C VAL A 226 -20.15 -10.86 -37.44
N VAL A 227 -19.25 -11.29 -36.58
CA VAL A 227 -18.67 -12.63 -36.57
C VAL A 227 -19.01 -13.27 -35.23
N VAL A 228 -19.75 -14.38 -35.26
CA VAL A 228 -20.05 -15.18 -34.07
C VAL A 228 -18.91 -16.15 -33.85
N HIS A 229 -18.23 -16.03 -32.72
CA HIS A 229 -17.17 -16.92 -32.30
C HIS A 229 -17.72 -18.12 -31.51
N SER A 230 -18.66 -17.85 -30.59
CA SER A 230 -19.39 -18.87 -29.84
C SER A 230 -20.87 -18.51 -29.79
N ALA A 231 -21.74 -19.46 -30.16
CA ALA A 231 -23.19 -19.30 -30.15
C ALA A 231 -23.82 -19.86 -28.86
N ASP A 232 -23.13 -19.73 -27.72
CA ASP A 232 -23.66 -20.15 -26.42
C ASP A 232 -25.02 -19.48 -26.15
N ALA A 233 -25.97 -20.28 -25.65
CA ALA A 233 -27.36 -19.84 -25.50
C ALA A 233 -27.54 -18.77 -24.40
N PHE A 234 -26.57 -18.62 -23.51
CA PHE A 234 -26.63 -17.74 -22.35
C PHE A 234 -25.60 -16.61 -22.41
N ALA A 235 -24.39 -16.88 -22.90
CA ALA A 235 -23.30 -15.91 -23.05
C ALA A 235 -22.65 -16.02 -24.44
N PRO A 236 -23.35 -15.58 -25.51
CA PRO A 236 -22.79 -15.63 -26.86
C PRO A 236 -21.53 -14.74 -26.95
N VAL A 237 -20.52 -15.23 -27.67
CA VAL A 237 -19.31 -14.48 -27.98
C VAL A 237 -19.34 -14.08 -29.43
N ALA A 238 -19.43 -12.78 -29.70
CA ALA A 238 -19.47 -12.24 -31.05
C ALA A 238 -18.75 -10.89 -31.12
N TYR A 239 -18.21 -10.58 -32.29
CA TYR A 239 -17.47 -9.34 -32.52
C TYR A 239 -17.72 -8.73 -33.90
N LEU A 240 -17.42 -7.43 -34.01
CA LEU A 240 -17.45 -6.67 -35.25
C LEU A 240 -16.10 -6.73 -35.95
N ARG A 241 -16.09 -7.34 -37.15
CA ARG A 241 -14.97 -7.23 -38.07
C ARG A 241 -15.21 -6.08 -39.03
N PHE A 242 -14.40 -5.03 -38.91
CA PHE A 242 -14.43 -3.90 -39.85
C PHE A 242 -13.96 -4.34 -41.25
N LEU A 243 -14.73 -3.96 -42.27
CA LEU A 243 -14.41 -4.25 -43.67
C LEU A 243 -13.83 -3.02 -44.37
N LYS A 244 -14.34 -1.83 -44.03
CA LYS A 244 -13.87 -0.57 -44.58
C LYS A 244 -14.03 0.55 -43.54
N LEU A 245 -12.98 1.35 -43.40
CA LEU A 245 -12.88 2.50 -42.52
C LEU A 245 -12.17 3.62 -43.28
N HIS A 246 -12.45 4.88 -42.91
CA HIS A 246 -11.68 6.02 -43.39
C HIS A 246 -11.54 7.11 -42.32
N LEU A 247 -10.66 8.08 -42.57
CA LEU A 247 -10.44 9.23 -41.70
C LEU A 247 -11.14 10.46 -42.27
N GLU A 248 -11.84 11.18 -41.40
CA GLU A 248 -12.42 12.49 -41.71
C GLU A 248 -11.77 13.58 -40.85
N ASN A 249 -11.50 14.74 -41.44
CA ASN A 249 -11.03 15.90 -40.68
C ASN A 249 -12.14 16.39 -39.74
N LYS A 250 -11.74 16.87 -38.55
CA LYS A 250 -12.65 17.56 -37.64
C LYS A 250 -12.91 18.98 -38.14
N GLY A 251 -14.13 19.49 -37.95
CA GLY A 251 -14.44 20.91 -38.21
C GLY A 251 -13.71 21.83 -37.21
N GLU A 252 -13.57 23.12 -37.51
CA GLU A 252 -12.80 24.13 -36.74
C GLU A 252 -13.24 24.35 -35.27
N SER A 253 -14.19 23.58 -34.75
CA SER A 253 -14.54 23.56 -33.33
C SER A 253 -13.95 22.33 -32.63
N SER A 254 -12.63 22.17 -32.64
CA SER A 254 -11.99 21.26 -31.68
C SER A 254 -12.01 21.95 -30.33
N GLY A 255 -13.01 21.64 -29.50
CA GLY A 255 -13.08 22.13 -28.13
C GLY A 255 -11.72 21.91 -27.47
N THR A 256 -11.12 23.00 -26.98
CA THR A 256 -9.90 22.94 -26.18
C THR A 256 -10.15 21.93 -25.07
N PHE A 257 -9.34 20.87 -24.99
CA PHE A 257 -9.38 19.94 -23.88
C PHE A 257 -9.13 20.76 -22.60
N MET A 258 -10.20 21.09 -21.89
CA MET A 258 -10.07 21.73 -20.59
C MET A 258 -9.61 20.66 -19.63
N VAL A 259 -8.43 20.88 -19.06
CA VAL A 259 -7.93 20.11 -17.93
C VAL A 259 -8.85 20.45 -16.75
N ASN A 260 -9.90 19.67 -16.56
CA ASN A 260 -10.61 19.69 -15.29
C ASN A 260 -9.66 19.19 -14.22
N SER A 261 -9.74 19.77 -13.01
CA SER A 261 -8.99 19.32 -11.83
C SER A 261 -9.17 17.81 -11.64
N CYS A 262 -8.10 17.11 -11.25
CA CYS A 262 -8.21 15.68 -11.03
C CYS A 262 -9.20 15.42 -9.89
N SER A 263 -10.12 14.46 -10.03
CA SER A 263 -11.01 14.03 -8.94
C SER A 263 -10.23 13.61 -7.67
N CYS A 264 -8.99 13.14 -7.85
CA CYS A 264 -8.07 12.80 -6.79
C CYS A 264 -7.51 14.01 -6.05
N GLU A 265 -7.21 15.12 -6.74
CA GLU A 265 -6.80 16.40 -6.16
C GLU A 265 -7.96 17.03 -5.40
N GLU A 266 -9.15 17.05 -6.01
CA GLU A 266 -10.38 17.53 -5.36
C GLU A 266 -10.68 16.75 -4.09
N SER A 267 -10.59 15.40 -4.14
CA SER A 267 -10.79 14.59 -2.94
C SER A 267 -9.80 14.92 -1.83
N CYS A 268 -8.59 15.36 -2.17
CA CYS A 268 -7.58 15.75 -1.19
C CYS A 268 -7.78 17.17 -0.64
N ASN A 269 -8.61 17.99 -1.28
CA ASN A 269 -8.87 19.40 -0.95
C ASN A 269 -10.23 19.60 -0.24
N ASP A 270 -10.82 18.57 0.38
CA ASP A 270 -12.06 18.71 1.17
C ASP A 270 -11.82 19.63 2.38
N ASP A 271 -12.06 20.93 2.18
CA ASP A 271 -11.83 22.07 3.09
C ASP A 271 -12.89 22.17 4.19
N ASP A 272 -13.29 21.05 4.81
CA ASP A 272 -14.28 21.09 5.90
C ASP A 272 -13.65 20.89 7.29
N ILE A 273 -13.48 22.06 7.93
CA ILE A 273 -13.58 22.36 9.37
C ILE A 273 -12.23 22.50 10.11
N PHE A 274 -11.88 23.76 10.40
CA PHE A 274 -10.92 24.15 11.46
C PHE A 274 -11.65 24.31 12.80
N PRO A 275 -11.33 23.51 13.84
CA PRO A 275 -11.57 23.92 15.21
C PRO A 275 -10.51 24.97 15.59
N SER A 276 -10.96 26.04 16.23
CA SER A 276 -10.09 27.07 16.82
C SER A 276 -9.09 26.46 17.80
N SER A 277 -7.84 26.87 17.67
CA SER A 277 -6.72 26.51 18.53
C SER A 277 -6.99 26.89 20.00
N GLU A 278 -7.00 25.91 20.89
CA GLU A 278 -6.67 26.15 22.30
C GLU A 278 -5.16 25.96 22.44
N GLU A 279 -4.49 27.04 22.83
CA GLU A 279 -3.05 27.09 23.09
C GLU A 279 -2.77 26.40 24.43
N ASP A 280 -2.06 25.26 24.42
CA ASP A 280 -1.41 24.73 25.62
C ASP A 280 0.00 25.32 25.74
N GLU A 281 0.30 25.88 26.92
CA GLU A 281 1.58 26.53 27.23
C GLU A 281 2.78 25.58 27.13
N PRO A 282 3.97 26.09 26.75
CA PRO A 282 5.19 25.29 26.65
C PRO A 282 5.65 24.79 28.03
N GLN A 283 5.69 23.47 28.21
CA GLN A 283 6.16 22.84 29.44
C GLN A 283 7.70 22.79 29.50
N LYS A 284 8.25 23.13 30.67
CA LYS A 284 9.69 23.07 30.97
C LYS A 284 10.14 21.62 31.18
N ASN A 285 11.24 21.22 30.54
CA ASN A 285 11.90 19.92 30.74
C ASN A 285 12.40 19.74 32.19
N ILE A 286 12.10 18.58 32.76
CA ILE A 286 12.55 18.15 34.10
C ILE A 286 13.62 17.07 33.90
N PRO A 287 14.78 17.15 34.57
CA PRO A 287 15.79 16.11 34.50
C PRO A 287 15.34 14.88 35.31
N VAL A 288 14.87 13.85 34.62
CA VAL A 288 14.71 12.50 35.16
C VAL A 288 16.07 11.81 35.00
N ILE A 289 16.57 11.15 36.04
CA ILE A 289 17.86 10.47 36.02
C ILE A 289 17.66 9.06 36.55
N TRP A 290 17.99 8.06 35.74
CA TRP A 290 18.11 6.69 36.22
C TRP A 290 19.55 6.39 36.61
N LYS A 291 19.77 6.01 37.87
CA LYS A 291 21.05 5.51 38.36
C LYS A 291 20.93 4.03 38.63
N SER A 292 21.08 3.19 37.61
CA SER A 292 21.27 1.76 37.87
C SER A 292 22.60 1.57 38.61
N LEU A 293 22.52 1.23 39.90
CA LEU A 293 23.67 1.05 40.80
C LEU A 293 24.13 -0.42 40.89
N LYS A 294 23.79 -1.26 39.91
CA LYS A 294 24.26 -2.65 39.86
C LYS A 294 24.82 -2.98 38.48
N HIS A 295 26.06 -2.53 38.26
CA HIS A 295 26.90 -3.12 37.23
C HIS A 295 27.19 -4.58 37.57
N TYR A 296 26.42 -5.49 36.97
CA TYR A 296 26.96 -6.80 36.61
C TYR A 296 27.54 -6.66 35.20
N SER A 297 28.86 -6.82 35.09
CA SER A 297 29.54 -6.88 33.79
C SER A 297 29.12 -8.17 33.07
N LEU A 298 28.03 -8.10 32.30
CA LEU A 298 27.72 -9.10 31.30
C LEU A 298 28.22 -8.55 29.96
N ASP A 299 29.18 -9.26 29.35
CA ASP A 299 29.64 -9.04 27.98
C ASP A 299 28.45 -9.22 27.01
N PHE A 300 27.63 -8.18 26.82
CA PHE A 300 26.57 -8.17 25.81
C PHE A 300 27.10 -7.60 24.50
N THR A 301 27.90 -8.41 23.81
CA THR A 301 28.26 -8.19 22.39
C THR A 301 27.17 -8.66 21.41
N LYS A 302 25.99 -9.09 21.91
CA LYS A 302 24.84 -9.46 21.07
C LYS A 302 23.86 -8.30 20.98
N THR A 303 24.00 -7.51 19.91
CA THR A 303 23.04 -6.45 19.52
C THR A 303 21.77 -7.00 18.86
N PHE A 304 21.73 -8.28 18.51
CA PHE A 304 20.61 -8.93 17.83
C PHE A 304 19.66 -9.63 18.79
N GLY A 305 18.36 -9.35 18.65
CA GLY A 305 17.28 -9.99 19.39
C GLY A 305 16.27 -10.66 18.46
N SER A 306 15.63 -11.73 18.93
CA SER A 306 14.50 -12.37 18.24
C SER A 306 13.49 -12.89 19.24
N SER A 307 12.21 -12.84 18.89
CA SER A 307 11.17 -13.50 19.68
C SER A 307 11.23 -15.02 19.48
N GLY A 308 10.51 -15.75 20.33
CA GLY A 308 10.08 -17.11 19.98
C GLY A 308 9.18 -17.09 18.74
N ARG A 309 9.10 -18.22 18.04
CA ARG A 309 8.16 -18.41 16.93
C ARG A 309 6.78 -18.82 17.48
N SER A 310 5.72 -18.14 17.04
CA SER A 310 4.34 -18.48 17.39
C SER A 310 3.88 -19.78 16.71
N LEU A 311 2.78 -20.36 17.18
CA LEU A 311 2.16 -21.55 16.57
C LEU A 311 1.66 -21.28 15.14
N SER A 312 1.26 -20.05 14.87
CA SER A 312 0.89 -19.52 13.56
C SER A 312 2.09 -19.18 12.67
N GLY A 313 3.33 -19.41 13.12
CA GLY A 313 4.53 -19.26 12.29
C GLY A 313 5.13 -17.86 12.24
N TYR A 314 4.71 -16.95 13.12
CA TYR A 314 5.27 -15.59 13.21
C TYR A 314 6.51 -15.54 14.11
N GLN A 315 7.50 -14.75 13.71
CA GLN A 315 8.72 -14.49 14.49
C GLN A 315 9.23 -13.07 14.23
N TRP A 316 9.56 -12.36 15.30
CA TRP A 316 10.10 -10.99 15.21
C TRP A 316 11.62 -10.99 15.35
N PHE A 317 12.27 -10.13 14.58
CA PHE A 317 13.72 -9.89 14.61
C PHE A 317 13.99 -8.43 14.90
N SER A 318 14.92 -8.12 15.79
CA SER A 318 15.29 -6.76 16.18
C SER A 318 16.81 -6.58 16.33
N GLY A 319 17.23 -5.32 16.40
CA GLY A 319 18.60 -4.96 16.76
C GLY A 319 19.63 -5.02 15.63
N ILE A 320 19.19 -5.22 14.38
CA ILE A 320 20.07 -5.10 13.21
C ILE A 320 20.39 -3.62 12.99
N THR A 321 21.66 -3.27 13.05
CA THR A 321 22.11 -1.87 13.03
C THR A 321 23.17 -1.64 11.96
N ALA A 322 23.05 -0.56 11.20
CA ALA A 322 24.09 -0.12 10.27
C ALA A 322 24.93 0.98 10.92
N HIS A 323 26.23 0.74 11.07
CA HIS A 323 27.15 1.70 11.65
C HIS A 323 27.97 2.44 10.58
N PHE A 324 28.12 3.75 10.74
CA PHE A 324 29.02 4.57 9.94
C PHE A 324 30.23 5.00 10.76
N LEU A 325 31.40 4.56 10.33
CA LEU A 325 32.67 4.92 10.92
C LEU A 325 33.51 5.65 9.85
N PRO A 326 33.47 6.99 9.79
CA PRO A 326 34.22 7.78 8.81
C PRO A 326 35.72 7.45 8.83
N SER A 327 36.26 7.15 10.01
CA SER A 327 37.67 6.78 10.23
C SER A 327 38.09 5.48 9.55
N LYS A 328 37.15 4.62 9.14
CA LYS A 328 37.41 3.37 8.40
C LYS A 328 37.18 3.50 6.89
N GLY A 329 36.86 4.70 6.38
CA GLY A 329 36.62 4.95 4.95
C GLY A 329 35.35 4.31 4.39
N LYS A 330 34.49 3.72 5.22
CA LYS A 330 33.24 3.09 4.79
C LYS A 330 32.22 4.15 4.42
N ASN A 331 31.51 3.95 3.31
CA ASN A 331 30.37 4.79 2.91
C ASN A 331 29.03 4.21 3.42
N ALA A 332 27.96 5.01 3.40
CA ALA A 332 26.63 4.59 3.86
C ALA A 332 26.07 3.37 3.10
N GLN A 333 26.44 3.21 1.82
CA GLN A 333 26.00 2.08 1.00
C GLN A 333 26.62 0.76 1.47
N GLU A 334 27.91 0.76 1.82
CA GLU A 334 28.61 -0.40 2.40
C GLU A 334 28.05 -0.78 3.77
N ALA A 335 27.84 0.20 4.65
CA ALA A 335 27.22 -0.02 5.95
C ALA A 335 25.81 -0.63 5.82
N ALA A 336 25.04 -0.18 4.82
CA ALA A 336 23.74 -0.76 4.54
C ALA A 336 23.83 -2.22 4.09
N ARG A 337 24.73 -2.55 3.14
CA ARG A 337 24.96 -3.94 2.68
C ARG A 337 25.36 -4.86 3.82
N GLU A 338 26.21 -4.40 4.74
CA GLU A 338 26.61 -5.18 5.92
C GLU A 338 25.43 -5.46 6.86
N ALA A 339 24.57 -4.47 7.12
CA ALA A 339 23.38 -4.65 7.94
C ALA A 339 22.39 -5.66 7.33
N PHE A 340 22.14 -5.58 6.02
CA PHE A 340 21.29 -6.57 5.33
C PHE A 340 21.92 -7.96 5.27
N SER A 341 23.25 -8.06 5.11
CA SER A 341 23.96 -9.33 5.22
C SER A 341 23.81 -9.96 6.62
N SER A 342 23.87 -9.14 7.67
CA SER A 342 23.65 -9.59 9.05
C SER A 342 22.22 -10.07 9.26
N LEU A 343 21.22 -9.30 8.82
CA LEU A 343 19.81 -9.72 8.84
C LEU A 343 19.61 -11.07 8.15
N ARG A 344 20.16 -11.22 6.94
CA ARG A 344 20.04 -12.46 6.16
C ARG A 344 20.66 -13.66 6.90
N ALA A 345 21.85 -13.49 7.48
CA ALA A 345 22.52 -14.55 8.23
C ALA A 345 21.69 -14.98 9.45
N ASN A 346 21.17 -14.01 10.20
CA ASN A 346 20.35 -14.25 11.40
C ASN A 346 18.99 -14.88 11.09
N MET A 347 18.33 -14.49 9.99
CA MET A 347 17.10 -15.16 9.56
C MET A 347 17.37 -16.58 9.09
N THR A 348 18.49 -16.80 8.40
CA THR A 348 18.86 -18.14 7.90
C THR A 348 19.15 -19.12 9.04
N SER A 349 19.72 -18.66 10.16
CA SER A 349 19.92 -19.52 11.34
C SER A 349 18.60 -19.99 11.96
N GLU A 350 17.50 -19.26 11.74
CA GLU A 350 16.14 -19.62 12.16
C GLU A 350 15.34 -20.32 11.05
N GLY A 351 15.98 -20.68 9.92
CA GLY A 351 15.32 -21.36 8.80
C GLY A 351 14.38 -20.46 7.97
N LEU A 352 14.51 -19.14 8.09
CA LEU A 352 13.74 -18.14 7.36
C LEU A 352 14.56 -17.46 6.25
N LYS A 353 13.86 -16.86 5.29
CA LYS A 353 14.43 -16.10 4.17
C LYS A 353 13.86 -14.68 4.18
N LEU A 354 14.53 -13.74 3.50
CA LEU A 354 14.05 -12.35 3.40
C LEU A 354 12.63 -12.24 2.80
N LYS A 355 12.26 -13.15 1.88
CA LYS A 355 10.90 -13.19 1.30
C LYS A 355 9.80 -13.54 2.32
N ASP A 356 10.17 -14.13 3.45
CA ASP A 356 9.25 -14.51 4.53
C ASP A 356 8.93 -13.30 5.43
N ILE A 357 9.62 -12.16 5.24
CA ILE A 357 9.31 -10.91 5.95
C ILE A 357 7.97 -10.35 5.45
N VAL A 358 7.12 -9.95 6.40
CA VAL A 358 5.80 -9.34 6.14
C VAL A 358 5.74 -7.87 6.53
N LEU A 359 6.47 -7.47 7.58
CA LEU A 359 6.53 -6.09 8.05
C LEU A 359 7.97 -5.73 8.40
N PHE A 360 8.38 -4.53 7.99
CA PHE A 360 9.75 -4.05 8.11
C PHE A 360 9.75 -2.62 8.67
N HIS A 361 10.51 -2.37 9.73
CA HIS A 361 10.70 -1.05 10.30
C HIS A 361 12.12 -0.59 10.07
N LEU A 362 12.25 0.61 9.52
CA LEU A 362 13.52 1.26 9.22
C LEU A 362 13.58 2.60 9.96
N TYR A 363 14.25 2.63 11.09
CA TYR A 363 14.54 3.89 11.80
C TYR A 363 15.84 4.46 11.26
N MET A 364 15.82 5.70 10.82
CA MET A 364 16.98 6.38 10.23
C MET A 364 17.49 7.46 11.16
N LYS A 365 18.80 7.69 11.16
CA LYS A 365 19.42 8.84 11.84
C LYS A 365 19.18 10.13 11.07
N SER A 366 19.11 10.06 9.73
CA SER A 366 18.78 11.21 8.88
C SER A 366 18.09 10.79 7.58
N MET A 367 16.98 11.44 7.23
CA MET A 367 16.26 11.31 5.96
C MET A 367 17.11 11.68 4.75
N LYS A 368 18.23 12.39 4.94
CA LYS A 368 19.20 12.67 3.87
C LYS A 368 19.77 11.40 3.25
N ASP A 369 19.88 10.32 4.03
CA ASP A 369 20.40 9.03 3.58
C ASP A 369 19.33 8.13 2.92
N PHE A 370 18.06 8.59 2.85
CA PHE A 370 16.92 7.79 2.39
C PHE A 370 17.15 7.17 1.01
N ASN A 371 17.61 7.97 0.04
CA ASN A 371 17.85 7.48 -1.32
C ASN A 371 19.00 6.47 -1.38
N VAL A 372 20.07 6.69 -0.61
CA VAL A 372 21.23 5.79 -0.58
C VAL A 372 20.85 4.44 0.02
N ILE A 373 20.14 4.43 1.14
CA ILE A 373 19.69 3.18 1.78
C ILE A 373 18.67 2.45 0.90
N ASN A 374 17.73 3.15 0.28
CA ASN A 374 16.76 2.55 -0.64
C ASN A 374 17.42 1.88 -1.86
N SER A 375 18.54 2.44 -2.34
CA SER A 375 19.30 1.84 -3.45
C SER A 375 19.90 0.47 -3.11
N VAL A 376 20.16 0.21 -1.83
CA VAL A 376 20.59 -1.11 -1.34
C VAL A 376 19.38 -1.97 -1.01
N TYR A 377 18.38 -1.41 -0.32
CA TYR A 377 17.17 -2.15 0.04
C TYR A 377 16.51 -2.82 -1.18
N VAL A 378 16.39 -2.11 -2.31
CA VAL A 378 15.74 -2.63 -3.53
C VAL A 378 16.46 -3.86 -4.10
N THR A 379 17.74 -4.07 -3.79
CA THR A 379 18.48 -5.25 -4.24
C THR A 379 18.27 -6.47 -3.35
N GLU A 380 17.68 -6.30 -2.16
CA GLU A 380 17.50 -7.36 -1.18
C GLU A 380 16.18 -8.13 -1.37
N PHE A 381 15.20 -7.52 -2.02
CA PHE A 381 13.85 -8.05 -2.21
C PHE A 381 13.51 -8.22 -3.70
N ASP A 382 12.56 -9.11 -3.97
CA ASP A 382 12.01 -9.32 -5.31
C ASP A 382 10.84 -8.36 -5.59
N LEU A 383 9.91 -8.74 -6.47
CA LEU A 383 8.70 -7.97 -6.79
C LEU A 383 7.73 -7.84 -5.59
N CYS A 384 7.95 -8.55 -4.48
CA CYS A 384 7.07 -8.59 -3.32
C CYS A 384 7.80 -8.18 -2.03
N PRO A 385 8.34 -6.94 -1.95
CA PRO A 385 8.98 -6.44 -0.73
C PRO A 385 7.97 -6.38 0.43
N PRO A 386 8.41 -6.39 1.70
CA PRO A 386 7.52 -6.33 2.85
C PRO A 386 6.76 -4.99 2.93
N ALA A 387 5.70 -4.96 3.75
CA ALA A 387 5.15 -3.68 4.20
C ALA A 387 6.21 -2.95 5.04
N ARG A 388 6.30 -1.63 4.92
CA ARG A 388 7.41 -0.86 5.51
C ARG A 388 6.96 0.39 6.24
N VAL A 389 7.59 0.64 7.38
CA VAL A 389 7.54 1.91 8.12
C VAL A 389 8.94 2.51 8.10
N CYS A 390 9.07 3.78 7.75
CA CYS A 390 10.37 4.43 7.63
C CYS A 390 10.32 5.85 8.19
N VAL A 391 11.00 6.06 9.32
CA VAL A 391 10.93 7.31 10.08
C VAL A 391 12.31 7.72 10.58
N GLU A 392 12.55 9.03 10.74
CA GLU A 392 13.79 9.54 11.33
C GLU A 392 13.65 9.66 12.84
N THR A 393 14.59 9.06 13.57
CA THR A 393 14.58 9.06 15.03
C THR A 393 15.92 9.49 15.58
N LEU A 394 15.97 9.74 16.89
CA LEU A 394 17.17 10.20 17.58
C LEU A 394 18.14 9.03 17.85
N LEU A 395 18.61 8.37 16.78
CA LEU A 395 19.56 7.27 16.91
C LEU A 395 20.91 7.76 17.46
N PRO A 396 21.68 6.94 18.18
CA PRO A 396 23.00 7.31 18.67
C PRO A 396 23.97 7.69 17.54
N ASP A 397 24.99 8.49 17.86
CA ASP A 397 26.01 8.86 16.89
C ASP A 397 26.79 7.64 16.38
N GLY A 398 27.11 7.65 15.08
CA GLY A 398 27.73 6.52 14.40
C GLY A 398 26.76 5.40 14.00
N VAL A 399 25.48 5.48 14.36
CA VAL A 399 24.41 4.62 13.82
C VAL A 399 23.72 5.35 12.67
N LEU A 400 23.72 4.77 11.46
CA LEU A 400 23.00 5.32 10.30
C LEU A 400 21.51 4.99 10.35
N PHE A 401 21.21 3.73 10.62
CA PHE A 401 19.85 3.25 10.71
C PHE A 401 19.79 1.94 11.49
N ARG A 402 18.59 1.60 11.96
CA ARG A 402 18.29 0.34 12.63
C ARG A 402 17.06 -0.32 12.02
N ILE A 403 17.09 -1.64 11.95
CA ILE A 403 16.03 -2.49 11.39
C ILE A 403 15.42 -3.34 12.50
N ASP A 404 14.10 -3.45 12.47
CA ASP A 404 13.37 -4.59 13.04
C ASP A 404 12.34 -5.09 12.02
N CYS A 405 12.03 -6.39 12.05
CA CYS A 405 11.10 -6.97 11.09
C CYS A 405 10.34 -8.19 11.62
N LEU A 406 9.11 -8.33 11.16
CA LEU A 406 8.26 -9.50 11.39
C LEU A 406 8.34 -10.43 10.19
N ALA A 407 8.63 -11.70 10.44
CA ALA A 407 8.59 -12.77 9.46
C ALA A 407 7.49 -13.77 9.75
N HIS A 408 6.99 -14.43 8.71
CA HIS A 408 5.95 -15.45 8.80
C HIS A 408 6.27 -16.65 7.92
N LYS A 409 6.33 -17.84 8.51
CA LYS A 409 6.48 -19.11 7.81
C LYS A 409 5.95 -20.27 8.67
N TYR A 410 5.10 -21.11 8.10
CA TYR A 410 4.70 -22.36 8.74
C TYR A 410 5.84 -23.38 8.76
N ASP A 411 6.07 -23.97 9.93
CA ASP A 411 6.93 -25.13 10.09
C ASP A 411 6.11 -26.40 9.82
N VAL A 412 6.45 -27.11 8.75
CA VAL A 412 5.98 -28.47 8.38
C VAL A 412 4.69 -28.56 7.55
N ALA A 413 4.76 -29.43 6.55
CA ALA A 413 3.67 -29.91 5.70
C ALA A 413 2.59 -30.60 6.55
N MET A 414 1.61 -29.83 7.02
CA MET A 414 0.30 -30.39 7.39
C MET A 414 -0.51 -30.54 6.11
N ASP A 415 -1.10 -31.74 5.94
CA ASP A 415 -1.96 -32.16 4.83
C ASP A 415 -2.83 -31.03 4.28
N ASP A 416 -2.88 -30.87 2.95
CA ASP A 416 -3.86 -30.21 2.04
C ASP A 416 -4.85 -29.13 2.54
N VAL A 417 -4.69 -28.59 3.74
CA VAL A 417 -5.46 -27.50 4.32
C VAL A 417 -4.82 -26.21 3.81
N LEU A 418 -5.68 -25.41 3.17
CA LEU A 418 -5.40 -24.10 2.57
C LEU A 418 -4.33 -23.35 3.38
N ARG A 419 -3.09 -23.32 2.87
CA ARG A 419 -2.06 -22.46 3.42
C ARG A 419 -2.55 -21.03 3.26
N ASP A 420 -2.54 -20.26 4.34
CA ASP A 420 -2.78 -18.82 4.26
C ASP A 420 -1.71 -18.19 3.36
N GLU A 421 -2.08 -17.96 2.09
CA GLU A 421 -1.18 -17.43 1.10
C GLU A 421 -0.87 -15.96 1.44
N LYS A 422 0.42 -15.62 1.48
CA LYS A 422 0.88 -14.24 1.65
C LYS A 422 0.40 -13.42 0.45
N LEU A 423 -0.60 -12.56 0.66
CA LEU A 423 -1.10 -11.63 -0.35
C LEU A 423 -0.37 -10.30 -0.24
N VAL A 424 0.01 -9.71 -1.37
CA VAL A 424 0.84 -8.50 -1.42
C VAL A 424 0.17 -7.44 -2.28
N MET A 425 -0.02 -6.25 -1.72
CA MET A 425 -0.38 -5.03 -2.45
C MET A 425 0.87 -4.21 -2.68
N HIS A 426 1.40 -4.28 -3.89
CA HIS A 426 2.55 -3.50 -4.33
C HIS A 426 2.13 -2.68 -5.55
N VAL A 427 2.00 -1.37 -5.36
CA VAL A 427 1.57 -0.40 -6.37
C VAL A 427 2.75 0.46 -6.76
N GLN A 428 3.24 0.29 -7.99
CA GLN A 428 4.35 1.06 -8.57
C GLN A 428 3.87 2.06 -9.63
N SER A 429 2.65 1.86 -10.14
CA SER A 429 2.02 2.74 -11.12
C SER A 429 1.47 4.02 -10.49
N ILE A 430 1.65 5.14 -11.20
CA ILE A 430 0.95 6.38 -10.90
C ILE A 430 -0.54 6.18 -11.26
N SER A 431 -1.44 6.51 -10.34
CA SER A 431 -2.88 6.27 -10.48
C SER A 431 -3.70 7.39 -9.84
N HIS A 432 -5.03 7.35 -10.00
CA HIS A 432 -5.94 8.21 -9.23
C HIS A 432 -6.42 7.59 -7.91
N TRP A 433 -6.14 6.31 -7.67
CA TRP A 433 -6.65 5.57 -6.53
C TRP A 433 -5.77 5.71 -5.29
N ALA A 434 -4.51 5.29 -5.38
CA ALA A 434 -3.56 5.29 -4.28
C ALA A 434 -2.19 5.77 -4.76
N PRO A 435 -1.40 6.42 -3.89
CA PRO A 435 -0.06 6.83 -4.25
C PRO A 435 0.83 5.62 -4.54
N ALA A 436 1.64 5.74 -5.58
CA ALA A 436 2.70 4.79 -5.85
C ALA A 436 3.67 4.77 -4.66
N ASN A 437 4.38 3.66 -4.46
CA ASN A 437 5.38 3.60 -3.42
C ASN A 437 6.56 4.54 -3.73
N ILE A 438 7.00 5.33 -2.75
CA ILE A 438 8.17 6.23 -2.87
C ILE A 438 9.51 5.54 -2.61
N GLY A 439 9.49 4.21 -2.48
CA GLY A 439 10.63 3.35 -2.27
C GLY A 439 10.19 1.89 -2.38
N PRO A 440 11.13 0.93 -2.35
CA PRO A 440 10.83 -0.49 -2.51
C PRO A 440 10.09 -1.05 -1.29
N TYR A 441 8.77 -0.92 -1.24
CA TYR A 441 7.91 -1.53 -0.23
C TYR A 441 6.52 -1.79 -0.79
N SER A 442 5.82 -2.74 -0.17
CA SER A 442 4.41 -3.00 -0.46
C SER A 442 3.53 -2.13 0.41
N GLN A 443 2.48 -1.53 -0.14
CA GLN A 443 1.50 -0.76 0.61
C GLN A 443 0.83 -1.60 1.70
N SER A 444 0.61 -2.90 1.44
CA SER A 444 0.09 -3.82 2.44
C SER A 444 0.45 -5.27 2.15
N ILE A 445 0.53 -6.07 3.21
CA ILE A 445 0.66 -7.53 3.15
C ILE A 445 -0.43 -8.16 4.01
N LYS A 446 -1.11 -9.18 3.47
CA LYS A 446 -2.10 -9.97 4.21
C LYS A 446 -1.59 -11.41 4.38
N VAL A 447 -1.69 -11.93 5.60
CA VAL A 447 -1.40 -13.31 5.96
C VAL A 447 -2.54 -13.81 6.82
N GLY A 448 -3.26 -14.83 6.33
CA GLY A 448 -4.52 -15.27 6.92
C GLY A 448 -5.49 -14.09 7.00
N ASP A 449 -5.99 -13.81 8.19
CA ASP A 449 -6.89 -12.67 8.43
C ASP A 449 -6.17 -11.38 8.84
N VAL A 450 -4.85 -11.38 8.99
CA VAL A 450 -4.10 -10.19 9.45
C VAL A 450 -3.56 -9.39 8.26
N LEU A 451 -3.82 -8.08 8.25
CA LEU A 451 -3.30 -7.12 7.27
C LEU A 451 -2.26 -6.19 7.93
N TYR A 452 -1.09 -6.09 7.31
CA TYR A 452 0.00 -5.20 7.69
C TYR A 452 0.10 -4.08 6.67
N CYS A 453 -0.39 -2.88 7.01
CA CYS A 453 -0.34 -1.72 6.13
C CYS A 453 0.95 -0.92 6.37
N ALA A 454 1.69 -0.60 5.31
CA ALA A 454 2.88 0.25 5.39
C ALA A 454 2.54 1.67 5.85
N GLY A 455 3.56 2.43 6.23
CA GLY A 455 3.43 3.85 6.53
C GLY A 455 2.78 4.62 5.38
N GLN A 456 1.65 5.28 5.65
CA GLN A 456 0.94 6.11 4.69
C GLN A 456 1.14 7.59 5.04
N ILE A 457 1.68 8.34 4.08
CA ILE A 457 1.75 9.81 4.08
C ILE A 457 0.79 10.39 3.05
N ALA A 458 0.51 11.68 3.15
CA ALA A 458 -0.55 12.33 2.38
C ALA A 458 -0.12 12.79 0.98
N LEU A 459 0.25 11.83 0.12
CA LEU A 459 0.57 12.13 -1.28
C LEU A 459 -0.71 12.17 -2.12
N VAL A 460 -0.81 13.16 -3.01
CA VAL A 460 -1.79 13.18 -4.10
C VAL A 460 -1.41 12.08 -5.09
N PRO A 461 -2.27 11.06 -5.34
CA PRO A 461 -1.89 9.88 -6.12
C PRO A 461 -1.35 10.14 -7.53
N CYS A 462 -1.93 11.11 -8.26
CA CYS A 462 -1.56 11.38 -9.66
C CYS A 462 -0.26 12.18 -9.81
N THR A 463 0.05 13.07 -8.86
CA THR A 463 1.21 13.95 -8.93
C THR A 463 2.36 13.47 -8.06
N MET A 464 2.08 12.57 -7.11
CA MET A 464 3.03 12.11 -6.10
C MET A 464 3.61 13.25 -5.22
N GLN A 465 2.91 14.38 -5.17
CA GLN A 465 3.23 15.52 -4.31
C GLN A 465 2.49 15.42 -2.98
N LEU A 466 3.09 15.92 -1.90
CA LEU A 466 2.40 16.05 -0.62
C LEU A 466 1.24 17.06 -0.77
N VAL A 467 0.10 16.76 -0.16
CA VAL A 467 -1.07 17.64 -0.20
C VAL A 467 -0.76 19.02 0.38
N SER A 468 -1.36 20.05 -0.22
CA SER A 468 -1.43 21.38 0.39
C SER A 468 -2.51 21.40 1.48
N GLY A 469 -2.35 22.20 2.54
CA GLY A 469 -3.33 22.33 3.63
C GLY A 469 -2.79 22.00 5.02
N GLY A 470 -1.53 21.53 5.10
CA GLY A 470 -0.84 21.26 6.35
C GLY A 470 -1.39 20.04 7.09
N ILE A 471 -1.07 19.95 8.38
CA ILE A 471 -1.28 18.74 9.20
C ILE A 471 -2.71 18.19 9.19
N TRP A 472 -3.75 19.05 9.15
CA TRP A 472 -5.14 18.59 9.13
C TRP A 472 -5.45 17.82 7.85
N THR A 473 -5.15 18.42 6.70
CA THR A 473 -5.34 17.81 5.39
C THR A 473 -4.46 16.57 5.25
N GLU A 474 -3.19 16.66 5.67
CA GLU A 474 -2.29 15.52 5.62
C GLU A 474 -2.84 14.33 6.41
N ALA A 475 -3.24 14.53 7.65
CA ALA A 475 -3.75 13.47 8.52
C ALA A 475 -5.02 12.82 7.94
N ILE A 476 -5.96 13.61 7.40
CA ILE A 476 -7.19 13.10 6.77
C ILE A 476 -6.85 12.27 5.53
N VAL A 477 -6.02 12.81 4.64
CA VAL A 477 -5.68 12.15 3.36
C VAL A 477 -4.86 10.88 3.60
N SER A 478 -3.89 10.90 4.51
CA SER A 478 -3.11 9.71 4.86
C SER A 478 -3.98 8.58 5.44
N LEU A 479 -4.97 8.89 6.29
CA LEU A 479 -5.90 7.87 6.79
C LEU A 479 -6.84 7.35 5.71
N ARG A 480 -7.24 8.21 4.77
CA ARG A 480 -8.01 7.77 3.60
C ARG A 480 -7.20 6.80 2.74
N HIS A 481 -5.90 7.00 2.59
CA HIS A 481 -5.02 6.04 1.91
C HIS A 481 -4.95 4.71 2.65
N VAL A 482 -4.83 4.73 4.00
CA VAL A 482 -4.91 3.51 4.82
C VAL A 482 -6.22 2.75 4.54
N GLU A 483 -7.36 3.44 4.59
CA GLU A 483 -8.68 2.85 4.35
C GLU A 483 -8.78 2.23 2.95
N ARG A 484 -8.37 2.96 1.90
CA ARG A 484 -8.36 2.48 0.51
C ARG A 484 -7.52 1.21 0.37
N VAL A 485 -6.34 1.16 1.00
CA VAL A 485 -5.44 0.00 0.96
C VAL A 485 -6.05 -1.19 1.69
N LEU A 486 -6.66 -0.99 2.87
CA LEU A 486 -7.33 -2.05 3.63
C LEU A 486 -8.51 -2.65 2.84
N GLN A 487 -9.40 -1.81 2.31
CA GLN A 487 -10.55 -2.23 1.50
C GLN A 487 -10.12 -2.97 0.23
N ALA A 488 -9.00 -2.54 -0.38
CA ALA A 488 -8.46 -3.18 -1.57
C ALA A 488 -7.92 -4.60 -1.30
N MET A 489 -7.40 -4.84 -0.10
CA MET A 489 -6.91 -6.14 0.35
C MET A 489 -8.01 -7.06 0.86
N SER A 490 -9.08 -6.49 1.41
CA SER A 490 -10.26 -7.21 1.88
C SER A 490 -11.46 -6.27 1.87
N ARG A 491 -12.47 -6.56 1.02
CA ARG A 491 -13.64 -5.69 0.82
C ARG A 491 -14.42 -5.37 2.10
N LYS A 492 -14.33 -6.25 3.11
CA LYS A 492 -15.03 -6.09 4.40
C LYS A 492 -14.25 -5.24 5.40
N THR A 493 -13.00 -4.88 5.10
CA THR A 493 -12.11 -4.25 6.07
C THR A 493 -12.17 -2.72 5.97
N ALA A 494 -12.30 -2.05 7.11
CA ALA A 494 -12.37 -0.61 7.28
C ALA A 494 -11.55 -0.17 8.51
N LEU A 495 -11.59 1.11 8.90
CA LEU A 495 -10.75 1.63 9.99
C LEU A 495 -11.07 1.00 11.37
N HIS A 496 -12.31 0.60 11.67
CA HIS A 496 -12.63 -0.09 12.93
C HIS A 496 -11.99 -1.50 13.03
N HIS A 497 -11.52 -2.07 11.91
CA HIS A 497 -10.85 -3.37 11.89
C HIS A 497 -9.37 -3.25 12.29
N ILE A 498 -8.84 -2.04 12.43
CA ILE A 498 -7.49 -1.82 12.95
C ILE A 498 -7.44 -2.32 14.39
N ILE A 499 -6.46 -3.17 14.70
CA ILE A 499 -6.20 -3.66 16.07
C ILE A 499 -5.10 -2.84 16.75
N THR A 500 -4.14 -2.33 15.96
CA THR A 500 -3.11 -1.42 16.42
C THR A 500 -2.73 -0.40 15.33
N ALA A 501 -2.58 0.85 15.74
CA ALA A 501 -2.16 1.97 14.91
C ALA A 501 -0.95 2.66 15.55
N SER A 502 0.08 2.90 14.76
CA SER A 502 1.21 3.78 15.10
C SER A 502 1.13 5.03 14.24
N CYS A 503 0.98 6.18 14.89
CA CYS A 503 0.92 7.50 14.28
C CYS A 503 2.20 8.26 14.60
N TYR A 504 2.98 8.56 13.58
CA TYR A 504 4.21 9.32 13.69
C TYR A 504 3.92 10.76 13.30
N VAL A 505 4.25 11.73 14.15
CA VAL A 505 4.12 13.17 13.85
C VAL A 505 5.45 13.87 14.04
N THR A 506 5.68 14.99 13.36
CA THR A 506 6.97 15.72 13.42
C THR A 506 7.02 16.86 14.45
N ASP A 507 5.90 17.16 15.11
CA ASP A 507 5.80 18.24 16.11
C ASP A 507 4.77 17.85 17.18
N SER A 508 5.07 18.11 18.45
CA SER A 508 4.17 17.82 19.58
C SER A 508 2.81 18.52 19.44
N LYS A 509 2.73 19.68 18.77
CA LYS A 509 1.46 20.38 18.49
C LYS A 509 0.54 19.61 17.54
N HIS A 510 1.07 18.63 16.78
CA HIS A 510 0.28 17.80 15.87
C HIS A 510 -0.41 16.63 16.60
N VAL A 511 0.00 16.29 17.83
CA VAL A 511 -0.55 15.17 18.60
C VAL A 511 -2.06 15.28 18.84
N PRO A 512 -2.60 16.43 19.31
CA PRO A 512 -4.06 16.56 19.50
C PRO A 512 -4.82 16.46 18.18
N ILE A 513 -4.26 16.98 17.09
CA ILE A 513 -4.84 16.96 15.74
C ILE A 513 -4.97 15.51 15.26
N ALA A 514 -3.88 14.73 15.33
CA ALA A 514 -3.86 13.33 14.95
C ALA A 514 -4.91 12.50 15.73
N ARG A 515 -4.97 12.69 17.06
CA ARG A 515 -5.95 12.01 17.93
C ARG A 515 -7.39 12.40 17.57
N SER A 516 -7.66 13.67 17.32
CA SER A 516 -8.99 14.17 16.96
C SER A 516 -9.47 13.58 15.64
N ILE A 517 -8.61 13.56 14.61
CA ILE A 517 -8.94 13.02 13.29
C ILE A 517 -9.15 11.51 13.35
N TRP A 518 -8.29 10.78 14.06
CA TRP A 518 -8.47 9.34 14.30
C TRP A 518 -9.84 9.03 14.90
N GLN A 519 -10.21 9.73 15.97
CA GLN A 519 -11.51 9.56 16.61
C GLN A 519 -12.68 9.97 15.70
N LYS A 520 -12.54 11.06 14.93
CA LYS A 520 -13.55 11.50 13.95
C LYS A 520 -13.80 10.40 12.92
N LYS A 521 -12.74 9.86 12.32
CA LYS A 521 -12.82 8.81 11.30
C LYS A 521 -13.41 7.51 11.83
N LEU A 522 -13.04 7.08 13.03
CA LEU A 522 -13.66 5.91 13.67
C LEU A 522 -15.16 6.11 13.95
N ARG A 523 -15.60 7.33 14.30
CA ARG A 523 -17.04 7.64 14.47
C ARG A 523 -17.79 7.65 13.14
N GLU A 524 -17.17 8.11 12.05
CA GLU A 524 -17.76 8.07 10.71
C GLU A 524 -18.02 6.63 10.26
N CYS A 525 -17.09 5.70 10.49
CA CYS A 525 -17.30 4.28 10.18
C CYS A 525 -18.50 3.67 10.92
N LYS A 526 -18.72 4.04 12.18
CA LYS A 526 -19.86 3.55 12.99
C LYS A 526 -21.21 3.98 12.42
N LYS A 527 -21.33 5.24 11.99
CA LYS A 527 -22.60 5.77 11.45
C LYS A 527 -23.06 5.05 10.17
N VAL A 528 -22.11 4.55 9.37
CA VAL A 528 -22.42 3.80 8.15
C VAL A 528 -23.02 2.44 8.51
N GLU A 529 -22.48 1.74 9.51
CA GLU A 529 -22.98 0.42 9.96
C GLU A 529 -24.31 0.49 10.73
N ASP A 530 -24.51 1.53 11.57
CA ASP A 530 -25.75 1.73 12.33
C ASP A 530 -26.95 2.07 11.42
N SER A 531 -26.70 2.56 10.20
CA SER A 531 -27.75 2.75 9.20
C SER A 531 -28.31 1.42 8.66
N GLU A 532 -27.58 0.31 8.87
CA GLU A 532 -27.95 -1.04 8.44
C GLU A 532 -28.37 -1.96 9.62
N THR A 533 -28.05 -1.62 10.88
CA THR A 533 -28.35 -2.48 12.05
C THR A 533 -28.79 -1.71 13.31
N HIS A 534 -29.86 -2.18 13.97
CA HIS A 534 -30.48 -1.56 15.15
C HIS A 534 -29.91 -2.07 16.50
N HIS A 535 -28.60 -2.12 16.73
CA HIS A 535 -28.03 -2.62 18.01
C HIS A 535 -27.06 -1.64 18.69
N ASP A 536 -27.26 -1.42 19.99
CA ASP A 536 -26.59 -0.45 20.87
C ASP A 536 -25.20 -0.93 21.37
N VAL A 537 -24.49 -1.76 20.59
CA VAL A 537 -23.21 -2.38 20.99
C VAL A 537 -22.05 -1.62 20.37
N THR A 538 -21.16 -1.08 21.20
CA THR A 538 -20.06 -0.23 20.73
C THR A 538 -18.86 -1.07 20.29
N ALA A 539 -18.51 -1.04 18.99
CA ALA A 539 -17.31 -1.70 18.47
C ALA A 539 -16.04 -1.30 19.23
N VAL A 540 -15.24 -2.32 19.59
CA VAL A 540 -13.94 -2.15 20.26
C VAL A 540 -12.93 -1.64 19.23
N CYS A 541 -12.51 -0.38 19.41
CA CYS A 541 -11.52 0.24 18.54
C CYS A 541 -10.12 -0.27 18.85
N GLY A 542 -9.26 -0.32 17.83
CA GLY A 542 -7.85 -0.64 18.00
C GLY A 542 -7.08 0.37 18.85
N LEU A 543 -5.92 -0.06 19.35
CA LEU A 543 -5.03 0.75 20.16
C LEU A 543 -4.27 1.76 19.30
N LEU A 544 -4.09 2.99 19.79
CA LEU A 544 -3.36 4.05 19.10
C LEU A 544 -2.13 4.47 19.90
N ALA A 545 -0.96 4.37 19.28
CA ALA A 545 0.26 5.04 19.72
C ALA A 545 0.52 6.27 18.86
N VAL A 546 0.67 7.44 19.48
CA VAL A 546 1.08 8.68 18.79
C VAL A 546 2.45 9.07 19.31
N VAL A 547 3.42 9.22 18.42
CA VAL A 547 4.81 9.48 18.78
C VAL A 547 5.36 10.65 17.98
N VAL A 548 6.17 11.49 18.62
CA VAL A 548 6.80 12.65 17.95
C VAL A 548 8.21 12.28 17.53
N ILE A 549 8.49 12.35 16.25
CA ILE A 549 9.77 11.97 15.63
C ILE A 549 10.39 13.15 14.90
N ALA A 550 11.65 13.03 14.49
CA ALA A 550 12.39 14.16 13.93
C ALA A 550 11.86 14.55 12.55
N HIS A 551 11.79 13.60 11.62
CA HIS A 551 11.38 13.83 10.23
C HIS A 551 10.74 12.60 9.60
N LEU A 552 9.79 12.83 8.70
CA LEU A 552 9.15 11.82 7.87
C LEU A 552 9.63 11.93 6.41
N PRO A 553 9.46 10.86 5.61
CA PRO A 553 9.70 10.93 4.17
C PRO A 553 8.90 12.07 3.52
N ARG A 554 9.51 12.74 2.53
CA ARG A 554 8.90 13.87 1.80
C ARG A 554 8.50 15.07 2.68
N ASP A 555 9.14 15.21 3.85
CA ASP A 555 8.85 16.27 4.82
C ASP A 555 7.39 16.30 5.29
N ALA A 556 6.71 15.14 5.27
CA ALA A 556 5.35 15.01 5.77
C ALA A 556 5.28 15.37 7.27
N ALA A 557 4.15 15.90 7.70
CA ALA A 557 3.88 16.23 9.08
C ALA A 557 3.37 15.03 9.89
N ILE A 558 2.82 14.02 9.20
CA ILE A 558 2.21 12.82 9.79
C ILE A 558 2.30 11.58 8.89
N GLU A 559 2.51 10.42 9.51
CA GLU A 559 2.47 9.09 8.88
C GLU A 559 1.65 8.11 9.74
N TRP A 560 0.80 7.31 9.09
CA TRP A 560 0.04 6.24 9.73
C TRP A 560 0.52 4.86 9.31
N HIS A 561 0.90 4.03 10.28
CA HIS A 561 1.11 2.60 10.13
C HIS A 561 0.04 1.85 10.91
N VAL A 562 -0.57 0.83 10.30
CA VAL A 562 -1.63 0.06 10.97
C VAL A 562 -1.50 -1.44 10.73
N VAL A 563 -1.93 -2.21 11.73
CA VAL A 563 -2.23 -3.63 11.60
C VAL A 563 -3.73 -3.80 11.81
N ALA A 564 -4.40 -4.46 10.86
CA ALA A 564 -5.82 -4.72 10.89
C ALA A 564 -6.09 -6.22 10.82
N VAL A 565 -7.27 -6.65 11.27
CA VAL A 565 -7.69 -8.05 11.25
C VAL A 565 -9.04 -8.14 10.54
N VAL A 566 -9.22 -9.12 9.66
CA VAL A 566 -10.51 -9.46 9.06
C VAL A 566 -11.32 -10.28 10.07
N ASP A 567 -11.93 -9.60 11.02
CA ASP A 567 -12.73 -10.20 12.09
C ASP A 567 -14.01 -9.39 12.33
N ASP A 568 -14.77 -9.72 13.37
CA ASP A 568 -15.92 -8.92 13.80
C ASP A 568 -15.49 -8.05 15.00
N PRO A 569 -15.31 -6.72 14.82
CA PRO A 569 -14.88 -5.82 15.89
C PRO A 569 -15.83 -5.75 17.09
N LEU A 570 -17.10 -6.15 16.94
CA LEU A 570 -18.08 -6.18 18.03
C LEU A 570 -17.85 -7.35 18.98
N GLN A 571 -17.16 -8.39 18.53
CA GLN A 571 -16.88 -9.61 19.31
C GLN A 571 -15.47 -9.64 19.90
N ARG A 572 -14.71 -8.56 19.75
CA ARG A 572 -13.36 -8.43 20.31
C ARG A 572 -13.41 -8.31 21.83
N LYS A 573 -12.42 -8.91 22.51
CA LYS A 573 -12.23 -8.68 23.94
C LYS A 573 -11.34 -7.46 24.15
N HIS A 574 -11.75 -6.58 25.05
CA HIS A 574 -10.96 -5.43 25.49
C HIS A 574 -10.72 -5.50 26.99
N PHE A 575 -9.51 -5.15 27.39
CA PHE A 575 -9.13 -5.08 28.79
C PHE A 575 -8.27 -3.85 29.03
N ALA A 576 -8.49 -3.16 30.15
CA ALA A 576 -7.70 -2.02 30.58
C ALA A 576 -7.37 -2.11 32.08
N MET A 577 -6.15 -1.72 32.44
CA MET A 577 -5.68 -1.60 33.81
C MET A 577 -4.86 -0.34 34.02
N LYS A 578 -4.86 0.13 35.27
CA LYS A 578 -4.15 1.34 35.68
C LYS A 578 -3.55 1.13 37.07
N MET A 579 -2.32 1.59 37.28
CA MET A 579 -1.68 1.60 38.59
C MET A 579 -0.86 2.87 38.79
N LEU A 580 -0.59 3.19 40.05
CA LEU A 580 0.34 4.24 40.46
C LEU A 580 1.61 3.56 40.98
N SER A 581 2.77 4.02 40.55
CA SER A 581 4.08 3.50 40.94
C SER A 581 5.07 4.66 41.09
N GLU A 582 5.53 4.92 42.31
CA GLU A 582 6.64 5.85 42.63
C GLU A 582 6.66 7.19 41.85
N GLY A 583 5.52 7.89 41.79
CA GLY A 583 5.40 9.19 41.09
C GLY A 583 5.02 9.08 39.60
N PHE A 584 4.88 7.86 39.10
CA PHE A 584 4.41 7.53 37.77
C PHE A 584 3.04 6.84 37.80
N GLN A 585 2.32 6.96 36.70
CA GLN A 585 1.08 6.28 36.41
C GLN A 585 1.33 5.35 35.24
N ILE A 586 0.99 4.08 35.41
CA ILE A 586 1.08 3.07 34.36
C ILE A 586 -0.33 2.73 33.92
N GLU A 587 -0.59 2.82 32.62
CA GLU A 587 -1.86 2.45 32.00
C GLU A 587 -1.61 1.40 30.93
N CYS A 588 -2.25 0.23 31.06
CA CYS A 588 -2.20 -0.83 30.07
C CYS A 588 -3.58 -1.06 29.47
N GLU A 589 -3.65 -1.10 28.15
CA GLU A 589 -4.83 -1.46 27.37
C GLU A 589 -4.47 -2.63 26.47
N SER A 590 -5.44 -3.50 26.19
CA SER A 590 -5.27 -4.62 25.29
C SER A 590 -6.55 -4.95 24.53
N VAL A 591 -6.38 -5.36 23.28
CA VAL A 591 -7.47 -5.79 22.39
C VAL A 591 -7.11 -7.16 21.81
N GLU A 592 -8.03 -8.12 21.93
CA GLU A 592 -7.95 -9.44 21.30
C GLU A 592 -8.89 -9.50 20.10
N SER A 593 -8.42 -10.02 18.96
CA SER A 593 -9.26 -10.29 17.80
C SER A 593 -10.42 -11.25 18.14
N SER A 594 -11.53 -11.19 17.41
CA SER A 594 -12.69 -12.05 17.74
C SER A 594 -12.42 -13.55 17.55
N SER A 595 -11.45 -13.90 16.71
CA SER A 595 -10.98 -15.28 16.52
C SER A 595 -9.92 -15.72 17.54
N ALA A 596 -9.48 -14.83 18.44
CA ALA A 596 -8.35 -15.04 19.35
C ALA A 596 -7.05 -15.47 18.63
N SER A 597 -6.91 -15.14 17.35
CA SER A 597 -5.74 -15.48 16.52
C SER A 597 -4.57 -14.51 16.71
N CYS A 598 -4.86 -13.30 17.16
CA CYS A 598 -3.88 -12.28 17.50
C CYS A 598 -4.46 -11.26 18.50
N ALA A 599 -3.56 -10.53 19.16
CA ALA A 599 -3.91 -9.47 20.08
C ALA A 599 -2.88 -8.33 20.04
N SER A 600 -3.25 -7.17 20.58
CA SER A 600 -2.36 -6.04 20.79
C SER A 600 -2.39 -5.60 22.25
N ILE A 601 -1.25 -5.21 22.79
CA ILE A 601 -1.10 -4.58 24.11
C ILE A 601 -0.44 -3.21 23.93
N SER A 602 -0.92 -2.22 24.68
CA SER A 602 -0.36 -0.87 24.77
C SER A 602 -0.16 -0.52 26.24
N VAL A 603 1.06 -0.19 26.65
CA VAL A 603 1.39 0.22 28.02
C VAL A 603 2.02 1.61 28.01
N ARG A 604 1.45 2.56 28.76
CA ARG A 604 1.94 3.93 28.89
C ARG A 604 2.47 4.16 30.29
N LEU A 605 3.64 4.76 30.40
CA LEU A 605 4.23 5.25 31.64
C LEU A 605 4.20 6.78 31.62
N SER A 606 3.49 7.40 32.55
CA SER A 606 3.31 8.86 32.62
C SER A 606 3.71 9.43 33.97
N LEU A 607 4.24 10.66 33.98
CA LEU A 607 4.53 11.39 35.21
C LEU A 607 3.24 11.96 35.85
N ILE A 608 3.05 11.77 37.16
CA ILE A 608 1.83 12.23 37.85
C ILE A 608 1.93 13.71 38.27
N SER A 609 3.10 14.19 38.66
CA SER A 609 3.33 15.60 39.06
C SER A 609 4.82 15.94 39.16
N PRO A 610 5.22 17.22 38.97
CA PRO A 610 6.61 17.63 39.10
C PRO A 610 6.99 17.64 40.59
N SER A 611 7.62 16.57 41.07
CA SER A 611 8.33 16.62 42.34
C SER A 611 9.70 17.28 42.12
N THR A 612 10.16 18.07 43.10
CA THR A 612 11.48 18.72 43.09
C THR A 612 12.63 17.75 43.44
N SER A 613 12.37 16.44 43.46
CA SER A 613 13.29 15.38 43.86
C SER A 613 13.60 14.46 42.69
N GLN A 614 14.82 13.93 42.64
CA GLN A 614 15.21 12.83 41.74
C GLN A 614 14.23 11.65 41.88
N LEU A 615 13.63 11.22 40.77
CA LEU A 615 12.76 10.04 40.69
C LEU A 615 13.59 8.82 40.27
N ASP A 616 13.47 7.71 41.00
CA ASP A 616 14.04 6.42 40.63
C ASP A 616 13.08 5.68 39.68
N LEU A 617 13.63 5.05 38.64
CA LEU A 617 12.87 4.39 37.58
C LEU A 617 12.86 2.87 37.71
N ASP A 618 13.67 2.29 38.61
CA ASP A 618 13.76 0.84 38.78
C ASP A 618 12.40 0.22 39.17
N GLY A 619 11.74 0.80 40.19
CA GLY A 619 10.40 0.41 40.64
C GLY A 619 9.33 0.56 39.55
N PRO A 620 9.17 1.74 38.92
CA PRO A 620 8.23 1.95 37.83
C PRO A 620 8.45 1.04 36.61
N LEU A 621 9.71 0.77 36.21
CA LEU A 621 10.01 -0.13 35.10
C LEU A 621 9.67 -1.58 35.43
N HIS A 622 10.00 -2.02 36.65
CA HIS A 622 9.60 -3.32 37.16
C HIS A 622 8.08 -3.50 37.15
N ASP A 623 7.34 -2.51 37.66
CA ASP A 623 5.88 -2.52 37.70
C ASP A 623 5.26 -2.48 36.29
N LEU A 624 5.87 -1.76 35.34
CA LEU A 624 5.47 -1.75 33.94
C LEU A 624 5.56 -3.16 33.34
N ILE A 625 6.66 -3.87 33.56
CA ILE A 625 6.83 -5.23 33.04
C ILE A 625 5.89 -6.21 33.74
N ALA A 626 5.66 -6.05 35.05
CA ALA A 626 4.69 -6.86 35.78
C ALA A 626 3.26 -6.66 35.23
N MET A 627 2.88 -5.41 34.94
CA MET A 627 1.61 -5.06 34.30
C MET A 627 1.49 -5.67 32.90
N PHE A 628 2.54 -5.55 32.09
CA PHE A 628 2.60 -6.15 30.76
C PHE A 628 2.41 -7.67 30.82
N ARG A 629 3.13 -8.37 31.71
CA ARG A 629 2.97 -9.81 31.93
C ARG A 629 1.53 -10.17 32.30
N GLN A 630 0.92 -9.42 33.23
CA GLN A 630 -0.45 -9.67 33.63
C GLN A 630 -1.43 -9.51 32.46
N ALA A 631 -1.20 -8.56 31.54
CA ALA A 631 -1.99 -8.42 30.33
C ALA A 631 -1.81 -9.61 29.38
N VAL A 632 -0.57 -10.09 29.17
CA VAL A 632 -0.30 -11.30 28.37
C VAL A 632 -0.99 -12.53 28.95
N GLU A 633 -0.95 -12.73 30.27
CA GLU A 633 -1.60 -13.86 30.95
C GLU A 633 -3.14 -13.81 30.82
N LYS A 634 -3.73 -12.62 30.83
CA LYS A 634 -5.19 -12.45 30.65
C LYS A 634 -5.67 -12.70 29.23
N LEU A 635 -4.84 -12.37 28.23
CA LEU A 635 -5.15 -12.62 26.82
C LEU A 635 -4.95 -14.09 26.43
N SER A 636 -4.30 -14.89 27.28
CA SER A 636 -3.98 -16.28 26.97
C SER A 636 -4.15 -17.17 28.19
N GLU A 637 -5.41 -17.46 28.51
CA GLU A 637 -5.77 -18.37 29.63
C GLU A 637 -5.14 -19.77 29.46
N ASP A 638 -4.89 -20.19 28.22
CA ASP A 638 -4.27 -21.46 27.83
C ASP A 638 -2.74 -21.36 27.61
N CYS A 639 -2.15 -20.18 27.81
CA CYS A 639 -0.74 -19.90 27.53
C CYS A 639 -0.30 -20.20 26.08
N SER A 640 -1.18 -20.13 25.08
CA SER A 640 -0.82 -20.24 23.66
C SER A 640 -0.25 -18.94 23.04
N ALA A 641 -0.61 -17.76 23.57
CA ALA A 641 -0.17 -16.50 22.99
C ALA A 641 1.33 -16.29 23.15
N THR A 642 1.93 -15.82 22.07
CA THR A 642 3.34 -15.50 21.95
C THR A 642 3.47 -13.99 21.75
N PRO A 643 3.98 -13.22 22.72
CA PRO A 643 4.33 -11.81 22.49
C PRO A 643 5.55 -11.74 21.57
N LEU A 644 5.45 -10.98 20.49
CA LEU A 644 6.45 -10.99 19.42
C LEU A 644 7.34 -9.76 19.45
N SER A 645 6.79 -8.56 19.63
CA SER A 645 7.57 -7.32 19.69
C SER A 645 7.26 -6.54 20.96
N PHE A 646 8.27 -6.22 21.76
CA PHE A 646 8.15 -5.25 22.83
C PHE A 646 8.80 -3.96 22.35
N ARG A 647 7.99 -3.09 21.74
CA ARG A 647 8.46 -1.82 21.22
C ARG A 647 8.22 -0.71 22.22
N ALA A 648 9.29 -0.18 22.80
CA ALA A 648 9.24 0.96 23.70
C ALA A 648 9.68 2.23 22.96
N PHE A 649 8.75 3.15 22.76
CA PHE A 649 9.04 4.54 22.42
C PHE A 649 9.38 5.29 23.70
N PHE A 650 10.50 6.02 23.72
CA PHE A 650 10.96 6.71 24.93
C PHE A 650 11.63 8.03 24.57
N LYS A 651 11.55 9.00 25.48
CA LYS A 651 12.19 10.30 25.32
C LYS A 651 13.68 10.20 25.64
N GLU A 652 14.57 10.50 24.69
CA GLU A 652 16.03 10.33 24.87
C GLU A 652 16.58 11.26 25.96
N ASP A 653 16.00 12.44 26.16
CA ASP A 653 16.40 13.39 27.22
C ASP A 653 16.06 12.90 28.63
N VAL A 654 15.25 11.84 28.75
CA VAL A 654 14.82 11.22 30.01
C VAL A 654 15.59 9.93 30.30
N PHE A 655 15.99 9.17 29.27
CA PHE A 655 16.60 7.84 29.44
C PHE A 655 17.89 7.67 28.64
N ASP A 656 18.91 7.12 29.30
CA ASP A 656 20.05 6.52 28.59
C ASP A 656 19.62 5.20 27.93
N ALA A 657 19.79 5.10 26.61
CA ALA A 657 19.27 4.00 25.81
C ALA A 657 19.90 2.64 26.17
N GLU A 658 21.20 2.59 26.46
CA GLU A 658 21.91 1.35 26.80
C GLU A 658 21.47 0.82 28.18
N THR A 659 21.32 1.72 29.13
CA THR A 659 20.79 1.38 30.45
C THR A 659 19.36 0.85 30.31
N LEU A 660 18.53 1.50 29.50
CA LEU A 660 17.11 1.12 29.30
C LEU A 660 16.97 -0.23 28.64
N GLN A 661 17.86 -0.53 27.70
CA GLN A 661 17.93 -1.83 27.09
C GLN A 661 18.23 -2.91 28.12
N THR A 662 19.24 -2.68 28.95
CA THR A 662 19.69 -3.68 29.94
C THR A 662 18.60 -3.94 30.98
N GLY A 663 18.00 -2.88 31.55
CA GLY A 663 16.94 -3.02 32.55
C GLY A 663 15.68 -3.69 32.01
N LEU A 664 15.16 -3.25 30.85
CA LEU A 664 13.97 -3.87 30.26
C LEU A 664 14.22 -5.31 29.83
N GLN A 665 15.38 -5.60 29.24
CA GLN A 665 15.73 -6.96 28.83
C GLN A 665 15.81 -7.90 30.04
N GLU A 666 16.49 -7.49 31.12
CA GLU A 666 16.61 -8.30 32.35
C GLU A 666 15.23 -8.60 32.94
N TYR A 667 14.36 -7.59 33.07
CA TYR A 667 13.01 -7.81 33.57
C TYR A 667 12.19 -8.70 32.64
N LEU A 668 12.19 -8.45 31.33
CA LEU A 668 11.44 -9.27 30.37
C LEU A 668 11.87 -10.74 30.43
N GLU A 669 13.18 -11.02 30.44
CA GLU A 669 13.70 -12.38 30.55
C GLU A 669 13.33 -13.03 31.88
N LYS A 670 13.41 -12.29 32.98
CA LYS A 670 13.02 -12.76 34.31
C LYS A 670 11.53 -13.11 34.40
N TYR A 671 10.66 -12.32 33.75
CA TYR A 671 9.20 -12.46 33.87
C TYR A 671 8.59 -13.41 32.84
N LEU A 672 9.14 -13.48 31.63
CA LEU A 672 8.55 -14.21 30.50
C LEU A 672 9.41 -15.40 30.04
N GLY A 673 10.69 -15.46 30.43
CA GLY A 673 11.59 -16.56 30.12
C GLY A 673 11.67 -16.84 28.62
N LYS A 674 11.26 -18.04 28.19
CA LYS A 674 11.27 -18.44 26.77
C LYS A 674 10.25 -17.67 25.90
N LYS A 675 9.26 -17.02 26.52
CA LYS A 675 8.27 -16.17 25.84
C LYS A 675 8.70 -14.72 25.77
N THR A 676 9.99 -14.43 25.95
CA THR A 676 10.50 -13.06 25.85
C THR A 676 10.30 -12.53 24.43
N PRO A 677 9.57 -11.41 24.25
CA PRO A 677 9.42 -10.77 22.95
C PRO A 677 10.75 -10.13 22.49
N ALA A 678 10.86 -9.84 21.19
CA ALA A 678 11.97 -9.04 20.69
C ALA A 678 11.88 -7.61 21.24
N LEU A 679 12.87 -7.18 22.03
CA LEU A 679 12.95 -5.81 22.55
C LEU A 679 13.37 -4.83 21.44
N ILE A 680 12.63 -3.73 21.30
CA ILE A 680 12.87 -2.67 20.31
C ILE A 680 12.76 -1.32 21.02
N LEU A 681 13.86 -0.58 21.09
CA LEU A 681 13.91 0.71 21.79
C LEU A 681 13.95 1.88 20.81
N VAL A 682 12.87 2.61 20.62
CA VAL A 682 12.79 3.71 19.66
C VAL A 682 12.94 5.05 20.40
N PRO A 683 14.10 5.73 20.33
CA PRO A 683 14.24 7.06 20.90
C PRO A 683 13.44 8.07 20.08
N VAL A 684 12.56 8.82 20.73
CA VAL A 684 11.66 9.77 20.08
C VAL A 684 11.90 11.19 20.61
N VAL A 685 11.48 12.19 19.82
CA VAL A 685 11.61 13.60 20.18
C VAL A 685 10.70 13.91 21.37
N ASP A 686 9.48 13.39 21.34
CA ASP A 686 8.50 13.62 22.40
C ASP A 686 7.40 12.54 22.40
N LEU A 687 6.65 12.49 23.51
CA LEU A 687 5.48 11.64 23.68
C LEU A 687 4.29 12.48 24.19
N PRO A 688 3.05 12.02 23.99
CA PRO A 688 1.87 12.81 24.34
C PRO A 688 1.77 13.16 25.83
N GLY A 689 1.52 14.44 26.12
CA GLY A 689 1.24 14.92 27.47
C GLY A 689 2.41 14.69 28.43
N LYS A 690 2.22 13.80 29.41
CA LYS A 690 3.24 13.47 30.43
C LYS A 690 3.83 12.08 30.26
N GLU A 691 3.58 11.44 29.12
CA GLU A 691 4.12 10.13 28.80
C GLU A 691 5.65 10.22 28.67
N VAL A 692 6.35 9.27 29.28
CA VAL A 692 7.82 9.12 29.18
C VAL A 692 8.22 7.85 28.45
N ILE A 693 7.39 6.80 28.54
CA ILE A 693 7.51 5.57 27.77
C ILE A 693 6.14 5.17 27.26
N HIS A 694 6.04 4.84 25.97
CA HIS A 694 4.89 4.17 25.37
C HIS A 694 5.35 2.85 24.77
N VAL A 695 4.88 1.74 25.33
CA VAL A 695 5.11 0.40 24.81
C VAL A 695 3.94 -0.06 23.94
N THR A 696 4.23 -0.61 22.78
CA THR A 696 3.29 -1.37 21.95
C THR A 696 3.80 -2.79 21.74
N CYS A 697 2.90 -3.77 21.82
CA CYS A 697 3.23 -5.17 21.58
C CYS A 697 2.16 -5.88 20.77
N TRP A 698 2.60 -6.59 19.72
CA TRP A 698 1.75 -7.49 18.95
C TRP A 698 1.95 -8.94 19.43
N LEU A 699 0.85 -9.66 19.57
CA LEU A 699 0.79 -11.06 20.03
C LEU A 699 0.13 -11.91 18.95
N SER A 700 0.63 -13.13 18.80
CA SER A 700 0.06 -14.15 17.92
C SER A 700 -0.13 -15.49 18.63
#